data_AF-A0A938RW82-F1
#
_entry.id   AF-A0A938RW82-F1
#
_cell.length_a   1.000
_cell.length_b   1.000
_cell.length_c   1.000
_cell.angle_alpha   90.00
_cell.angle_beta   90.00
_cell.angle_gamma   90.00
#
_symmetry.space_group_name_H-M   'P 1'
#
loop_
_entity.id
_entity.type
_entity.pdbx_description
1 polymer ?
#
loop_
_entity_poly.entity_id
_entity_poly.type
_entity_poly.pdbx_seq_one_letter_code
_entity_poly.pdbx_strand_id
1 'polypeptide(L)'
;MSKGRSRLRRHPSRPRNHRSPLRVLRHFARLSPRLWNHRYPQPIRSRGRSRNASRNSICCGSDGSSRKRNIETAARRSYPVSSPCRRPRRGNGRKEVARIVIAPSRIRRQLSRRAVRWAPKRRCLSATARVDRPSSLARPHGTTVPVLLDVDSFRERTAYDLDGLVADLQDETRRGGASEAGAWRNSLPALAGVLGHEALKGFHVHLGSRGDVAVEYRLPASASWADVVLLGRDESKPAAVIVELKDWNTEGDRPGPREGLVLHAEREVSHPSDQVRGYVEYCRRFHSAVQEDGAGVSGCVFFTFASSAEPYSAAPHRALVAEYPVFTRSRADIADRFPAHLAARLRQPDPGFAHRFELGQYRQDRGFVRQVAQAIANRRESPFVLLDEQRAGFEKCMKQVERALAPAKTGARRKPGRKSVVIVEGPPGSGKSVVAAHLWATLAGDDRIDGNVVLTTTSSAQRSNWEGLFELASGKRAARGVVVGANKYNPGLSPVWVKRERDRGRRTEISTWRDNLERFAALGERSRCPDDTFAVSIVDEAHALIDPTVAGKEGVSPSGWAMHAGPQAWHVIRSSRVSVFLMDTEQSYRDNETTSRESIGRFAAELGVEKIEHVSLAGAQFRCGGSAEYMTWLGAALGLDERTEPASTWRRGFGGPFAFEIVDDPAALDEALRPRVAEGQTVRLLASYARPWRTKGEYDPHRLASTARDFQLEFARDGEPRTWSRIWNFAPEQDYTLFVQAPARSAMADDPLCEVGCPYVVRGFDYDYTGVLWMSDLVWRGDRWVAQAEHIHESAWRKTLAAARRERGRGPNSDDLLRRLQRGYRILLSRAIRGTFVWFEDPETREHIERLLRAPG
;
A
#
# COMPACT_ATOMS: atom_id res chain seq x y z
N MET A 1 -21.62 -67.33 6.84
CA MET A 1 -21.31 -68.69 6.38
C MET A 1 -21.08 -68.64 4.86
N SER A 2 -19.83 -68.54 4.42
CA SER A 2 -18.95 -69.64 3.99
C SER A 2 -19.15 -70.06 2.52
N LYS A 3 -18.22 -69.60 1.66
CA LYS A 3 -17.64 -70.19 0.42
C LYS A 3 -16.80 -69.05 -0.19
N GLY A 4 -15.56 -69.15 -0.66
CA GLY A 4 -14.61 -70.23 -0.94
C GLY A 4 -13.57 -69.60 -1.88
N ARG A 5 -12.28 -69.72 -1.57
CA ARG A 5 -11.14 -69.04 -2.22
C ARG A 5 -10.93 -69.46 -3.69
N SER A 6 -10.42 -68.54 -4.53
CA SER A 6 -9.29 -68.85 -5.43
C SER A 6 -8.53 -67.57 -5.82
N ARG A 7 -7.26 -67.77 -6.19
CA ARG A 7 -6.13 -66.84 -6.17
C ARG A 7 -6.03 -66.01 -7.45
N LEU A 8 -5.46 -64.80 -7.39
CA LEU A 8 -4.58 -64.30 -8.45
C LEU A 8 -3.57 -63.27 -7.92
N ARG A 9 -2.33 -63.45 -8.40
CA ARG A 9 -1.07 -62.88 -7.93
C ARG A 9 -0.93 -61.40 -8.30
N ARG A 10 -0.28 -60.65 -7.40
CA ARG A 10 0.19 -59.28 -7.61
C ARG A 10 1.42 -59.27 -8.52
N HIS A 11 1.44 -58.38 -9.51
CA HIS A 11 2.65 -57.80 -10.11
C HIS A 11 2.57 -56.26 -9.99
N PRO A 12 3.72 -55.57 -9.82
CA PRO A 12 3.74 -54.17 -9.42
C PRO A 12 3.64 -53.24 -10.64
N SER A 13 2.74 -52.26 -10.56
CA SER A 13 2.64 -51.17 -11.53
C SER A 13 3.86 -50.25 -11.42
N ARG A 14 4.64 -50.17 -12.49
CA ARG A 14 5.71 -49.18 -12.74
C ARG A 14 5.21 -47.73 -12.56
N PRO A 15 6.06 -46.80 -12.10
CA PRO A 15 5.71 -45.39 -12.02
C PRO A 15 5.65 -44.78 -13.43
N ARG A 16 4.56 -44.06 -13.73
CA ARG A 16 4.49 -43.25 -14.96
C ARG A 16 5.21 -41.93 -14.73
N ASN A 17 6.25 -41.75 -15.53
CA ASN A 17 7.09 -40.56 -15.69
C ASN A 17 6.36 -39.22 -15.56
N HIS A 18 7.00 -38.31 -14.82
CA HIS A 18 6.82 -36.87 -14.87
C HIS A 18 6.66 -36.38 -16.30
N ARG A 19 5.56 -35.65 -16.57
CA ARG A 19 5.40 -34.80 -17.76
C ARG A 19 5.23 -33.35 -17.32
N SER A 20 5.94 -32.48 -18.02
CA SER A 20 6.22 -31.06 -17.80
C SER A 20 5.00 -30.14 -17.61
N PRO A 21 5.17 -28.98 -16.94
CA PRO A 21 4.11 -28.02 -16.62
C PRO A 21 3.79 -27.10 -17.81
N LEU A 22 2.95 -27.54 -18.76
CA LEU A 22 2.50 -26.68 -19.87
C LEU A 22 1.05 -26.95 -20.34
N ARG A 23 0.16 -27.43 -19.44
CA ARG A 23 -1.25 -27.70 -19.76
C ARG A 23 -2.30 -26.84 -19.03
N VAL A 24 -1.89 -25.86 -18.21
CA VAL A 24 -2.79 -25.04 -17.36
C VAL A 24 -3.59 -23.97 -18.13
N LEU A 25 -3.32 -23.71 -19.42
CA LEU A 25 -3.94 -22.58 -20.15
C LEU A 25 -4.93 -22.96 -21.26
N ARG A 26 -5.36 -24.23 -21.34
CA ARG A 26 -6.34 -24.68 -22.37
C ARG A 26 -7.78 -24.84 -21.90
N HIS A 27 -8.08 -24.67 -20.61
CA HIS A 27 -9.47 -24.81 -20.12
C HIS A 27 -10.27 -23.49 -20.14
N PHE A 28 -9.62 -22.34 -20.36
CA PHE A 28 -10.27 -21.01 -20.41
C PHE A 28 -10.86 -20.60 -21.78
N ALA A 29 -10.90 -21.49 -22.78
CA ALA A 29 -11.26 -21.09 -24.16
C ALA A 29 -12.30 -21.98 -24.86
N ARG A 30 -13.17 -22.68 -24.11
CA ARG A 30 -14.28 -23.41 -24.72
C ARG A 30 -15.56 -23.19 -23.95
N LEU A 31 -16.30 -22.15 -24.34
CA LEU A 31 -17.74 -22.16 -24.59
C LEU A 31 -18.15 -20.80 -25.24
N SER A 32 -18.58 -20.89 -26.50
CA SER A 32 -19.27 -19.90 -27.36
C SER A 32 -18.52 -18.74 -28.03
N PRO A 33 -18.22 -18.84 -29.35
CA PRO A 33 -17.98 -17.72 -30.24
C PRO A 33 -19.16 -17.53 -31.21
N ARG A 34 -20.10 -16.62 -30.91
CA ARG A 34 -20.95 -15.97 -31.93
C ARG A 34 -21.29 -14.56 -31.47
N LEU A 35 -21.21 -13.62 -32.41
CA LEU A 35 -21.57 -12.18 -32.32
C LEU A 35 -20.47 -11.16 -32.00
N TRP A 36 -19.34 -11.18 -32.71
CA TRP A 36 -18.56 -9.95 -32.92
C TRP A 36 -18.07 -9.90 -34.36
N ASN A 37 -18.77 -9.13 -35.20
CA ASN A 37 -18.30 -8.74 -36.53
C ASN A 37 -18.50 -7.23 -36.67
N HIS A 38 -17.53 -6.46 -36.21
CA HIS A 38 -17.38 -5.04 -36.57
C HIS A 38 -15.93 -4.81 -37.01
N ARG A 39 -15.75 -4.63 -38.32
CA ARG A 39 -14.51 -4.16 -38.93
C ARG A 39 -14.28 -2.70 -38.52
N TYR A 40 -13.09 -2.40 -38.03
CA TYR A 40 -12.53 -1.04 -38.00
C TYR A 40 -11.18 -1.01 -38.73
N PRO A 41 -10.80 0.15 -39.31
CA PRO A 41 -9.76 0.24 -40.33
C PRO A 41 -8.34 0.26 -39.71
N GLN A 42 -7.40 -0.32 -40.43
CA GLN A 42 -5.97 -0.37 -40.08
C GLN A 42 -5.29 0.98 -40.38
N PRO A 43 -4.36 1.47 -39.54
CA PRO A 43 -3.51 2.61 -39.86
C PRO A 43 -2.34 2.21 -40.76
N ILE A 44 -2.08 3.10 -41.72
CA ILE A 44 -1.08 3.03 -42.79
C ILE A 44 0.34 3.03 -42.22
N ARG A 45 1.15 2.05 -42.61
CA ARG A 45 2.62 2.10 -42.51
C ARG A 45 3.18 2.74 -43.77
N SER A 46 3.98 3.78 -43.59
CA SER A 46 4.87 4.34 -44.59
C SER A 46 6.04 3.40 -44.86
N ARG A 47 6.27 3.07 -46.14
CA ARG A 47 7.59 2.88 -46.76
C ARG A 47 7.44 2.46 -48.22
N GLY A 48 8.25 3.06 -49.08
CA GLY A 48 8.67 2.46 -50.34
C GLY A 48 7.95 2.95 -51.59
N ARG A 49 8.54 3.94 -52.25
CA ARG A 49 8.36 4.20 -53.69
C ARG A 49 8.67 2.93 -54.48
N SER A 50 7.75 2.49 -55.33
CA SER A 50 8.07 1.81 -56.60
C SER A 50 6.83 1.85 -57.51
N ARG A 51 7.08 2.02 -58.80
CA ARG A 51 6.16 2.48 -59.86
C ARG A 51 5.32 1.36 -60.48
N ASN A 52 4.33 1.81 -61.28
CA ASN A 52 3.61 1.15 -62.39
C ASN A 52 2.35 0.38 -62.00
N ALA A 53 1.16 0.90 -62.35
CA ALA A 53 0.43 0.73 -63.63
C ALA A 53 -0.23 -0.66 -63.67
N SER A 54 -1.51 -0.88 -63.97
CA SER A 54 -2.54 -0.11 -64.65
C SER A 54 -3.86 -0.92 -64.62
N ARG A 55 -4.96 -0.27 -65.02
CA ARG A 55 -6.17 -0.82 -65.66
C ARG A 55 -7.12 -1.65 -64.77
N ASN A 56 -8.29 -1.10 -64.46
CA ASN A 56 -9.50 -0.98 -65.29
C ASN A 56 -10.40 -2.22 -65.17
N SER A 57 -11.66 -1.93 -64.81
CA SER A 57 -12.88 -2.27 -65.55
C SER A 57 -13.89 -3.05 -64.71
N ILE A 58 -15.02 -2.43 -64.34
CA ILE A 58 -16.31 -2.37 -65.10
C ILE A 58 -17.25 -3.45 -64.52
N CYS A 59 -18.26 -3.04 -63.74
CA CYS A 59 -19.70 -2.97 -64.12
C CYS A 59 -20.40 -4.32 -63.89
N CYS A 60 -21.70 -4.45 -63.63
CA CYS A 60 -22.86 -3.57 -63.52
C CYS A 60 -23.90 -4.42 -62.76
N GLY A 61 -24.74 -3.81 -61.91
CA GLY A 61 -26.18 -3.67 -62.23
C GLY A 61 -26.99 -4.76 -61.49
N SER A 62 -28.25 -4.59 -61.11
CA SER A 62 -29.23 -3.52 -61.24
C SER A 62 -30.43 -3.91 -60.35
N ASP A 63 -31.11 -2.96 -59.70
CA ASP A 63 -32.55 -2.62 -59.87
C ASP A 63 -33.27 -2.83 -58.52
N GLY A 64 -34.29 -2.08 -58.09
CA GLY A 64 -35.00 -0.91 -58.58
C GLY A 64 -35.94 -0.47 -57.43
N SER A 65 -35.92 0.80 -57.02
CA SER A 65 -36.91 1.86 -57.34
C SER A 65 -38.06 2.00 -56.32
N SER A 66 -38.16 3.17 -55.66
CA SER A 66 -39.13 4.22 -56.04
C SER A 66 -39.35 5.29 -54.95
N ARG A 67 -39.15 6.56 -55.38
CA ARG A 67 -39.99 7.77 -55.16
C ARG A 67 -40.13 8.32 -53.71
N LYS A 68 -40.06 9.63 -53.41
CA LYS A 68 -40.40 10.86 -54.16
C LYS A 68 -40.01 12.11 -53.32
N ARG A 69 -39.52 13.18 -54.00
CA ARG A 69 -39.86 14.64 -53.84
C ARG A 69 -39.52 15.34 -52.51
N ASN A 70 -39.23 16.64 -52.39
CA ASN A 70 -39.07 17.83 -53.23
C ASN A 70 -38.45 18.93 -52.29
N ILE A 71 -37.60 19.86 -52.75
CA ILE A 71 -37.89 21.31 -52.98
C ILE A 71 -38.44 22.01 -51.69
N GLU A 72 -37.84 23.03 -51.07
CA GLU A 72 -37.68 24.42 -51.55
C GLU A 72 -37.03 25.36 -50.48
N THR A 73 -36.34 26.41 -50.95
CA THR A 73 -36.20 27.81 -50.42
C THR A 73 -35.67 28.11 -49.00
N ALA A 74 -34.56 28.87 -48.83
CA ALA A 74 -34.38 30.35 -48.88
C ALA A 74 -34.91 31.06 -47.61
N ALA A 75 -34.26 32.06 -46.97
CA ALA A 75 -33.55 33.26 -47.43
C ALA A 75 -32.65 33.80 -46.26
N ARG A 76 -31.39 34.21 -46.48
CA ARG A 76 -30.85 35.57 -46.80
C ARG A 76 -31.16 36.72 -45.81
N ARG A 77 -30.08 37.36 -45.33
CA ARG A 77 -29.76 38.82 -45.35
C ARG A 77 -28.31 38.99 -44.80
N SER A 78 -27.27 39.32 -45.59
CA SER A 78 -26.84 40.61 -46.18
C SER A 78 -26.31 41.62 -45.13
N TYR A 79 -24.99 41.81 -44.92
CA TYR A 79 -24.02 42.75 -45.56
C TYR A 79 -24.06 44.21 -44.98
N PRO A 80 -23.04 45.13 -45.13
CA PRO A 80 -21.64 45.01 -45.62
C PRO A 80 -20.56 46.02 -45.05
N VAL A 81 -19.35 46.01 -45.66
CA VAL A 81 -18.26 47.06 -45.86
C VAL A 81 -17.57 47.70 -44.62
N SER A 82 -16.25 47.99 -44.55
CA SER A 82 -15.32 48.54 -45.56
C SER A 82 -13.82 48.51 -45.17
N SER A 83 -12.97 48.42 -46.20
CA SER A 83 -11.48 48.46 -46.30
C SER A 83 -10.89 49.89 -46.07
N PRO A 84 -9.62 50.27 -46.42
CA PRO A 84 -8.41 49.54 -46.86
C PRO A 84 -7.02 50.07 -46.33
N CYS A 85 -5.93 49.35 -46.71
CA CYS A 85 -4.59 49.85 -47.14
C CYS A 85 -3.63 50.54 -46.12
N ARG A 86 -2.30 50.30 -46.09
CA ARG A 86 -1.30 50.40 -47.18
C ARG A 86 0.07 49.78 -46.75
N ARG A 87 0.80 49.20 -47.70
CA ARG A 87 2.26 48.95 -47.65
C ARG A 87 3.06 50.22 -47.97
N PRO A 88 4.38 50.23 -47.71
CA PRO A 88 5.30 50.31 -48.85
C PRO A 88 6.50 49.34 -48.78
N ARG A 89 7.26 49.33 -49.88
CA ARG A 89 8.32 48.41 -50.31
C ARG A 89 9.72 49.04 -50.17
N ARG A 90 10.72 48.16 -50.01
CA ARG A 90 12.12 48.16 -50.51
C ARG A 90 13.17 49.11 -49.90
N GLY A 91 14.24 48.48 -49.41
CA GLY A 91 15.63 48.96 -49.39
C GLY A 91 16.57 47.75 -49.44
N ASN A 92 17.53 47.75 -50.36
CA ASN A 92 18.41 46.64 -50.74
C ASN A 92 19.83 46.95 -50.24
N GLY A 93 20.57 45.96 -49.70
CA GLY A 93 21.96 46.15 -49.25
C GLY A 93 22.73 44.83 -49.14
N ARG A 94 23.86 44.76 -49.85
CA ARG A 94 24.71 43.61 -50.22
C ARG A 94 25.40 42.91 -49.02
N LYS A 95 25.41 41.57 -49.01
CA LYS A 95 26.57 40.66 -49.26
C LYS A 95 27.86 41.02 -48.50
N GLU A 96 28.27 40.13 -47.61
CA GLU A 96 29.64 39.61 -47.62
C GLU A 96 29.70 38.17 -47.12
N VAL A 97 30.52 37.36 -47.79
CA VAL A 97 30.74 35.94 -47.61
C VAL A 97 32.19 35.79 -47.19
N ALA A 98 32.46 35.10 -46.09
CA ALA A 98 33.79 34.53 -45.84
C ALA A 98 33.64 33.11 -45.29
N ARG A 99 34.10 32.16 -46.12
CA ARG A 99 34.47 30.78 -45.77
C ARG A 99 35.64 30.82 -44.77
N ILE A 100 35.85 29.74 -44.01
CA ILE A 100 37.11 28.96 -43.86
C ILE A 100 37.01 28.13 -42.55
N VAL A 101 36.80 26.81 -42.64
CA VAL A 101 37.78 25.68 -42.62
C VAL A 101 37.78 24.98 -41.26
N ILE A 102 37.46 23.69 -41.31
CA ILE A 102 37.66 22.70 -40.27
C ILE A 102 39.05 22.10 -40.46
N ALA A 103 39.88 22.05 -39.42
CA ALA A 103 40.87 20.99 -39.22
C ALA A 103 41.33 20.87 -37.74
N PRO A 104 41.78 19.68 -37.28
CA PRO A 104 41.88 19.30 -35.85
C PRO A 104 43.33 19.09 -35.34
N SER A 105 43.54 19.13 -34.02
CA SER A 105 44.71 18.52 -33.33
C SER A 105 44.35 18.37 -31.82
N ARG A 106 44.33 17.21 -31.17
CA ARG A 106 45.35 16.20 -30.79
C ARG A 106 46.48 16.68 -29.85
N ILE A 107 46.40 16.16 -28.61
CA ILE A 107 47.47 15.67 -27.71
C ILE A 107 48.16 16.68 -26.77
N ARG A 108 47.95 16.57 -25.44
CA ARG A 108 48.92 15.97 -24.46
C ARG A 108 48.40 15.94 -23.02
N ARG A 109 48.63 14.79 -22.38
CA ARG A 109 48.62 14.56 -20.93
C ARG A 109 49.75 15.34 -20.27
N GLN A 110 49.52 15.86 -19.06
CA GLN A 110 50.55 15.93 -18.03
C GLN A 110 49.96 15.75 -16.63
N LEU A 111 50.60 14.84 -15.90
CA LEU A 111 50.39 14.51 -14.50
C LEU A 111 50.99 15.60 -13.60
N SER A 112 50.36 15.87 -12.46
CA SER A 112 51.11 16.29 -11.27
C SER A 112 50.50 15.70 -10.01
N ARG A 113 51.35 14.96 -9.30
CA ARG A 113 51.16 14.47 -7.92
C ARG A 113 51.57 15.59 -6.97
N ARG A 114 50.82 15.81 -5.89
CA ARG A 114 51.39 16.32 -4.63
C ARG A 114 50.75 15.59 -3.45
N ALA A 115 51.60 14.85 -2.74
CA ALA A 115 51.34 14.27 -1.44
C ALA A 115 51.75 15.27 -0.35
N VAL A 116 50.99 15.33 0.74
CA VAL A 116 51.47 15.87 2.03
C VAL A 116 51.03 14.91 3.13
N ARG A 117 52.02 14.28 3.77
CA ARG A 117 51.94 13.54 5.03
C ARG A 117 51.88 14.54 6.19
N TRP A 118 51.14 14.25 7.25
CA TRP A 118 51.53 14.63 8.62
C TRP A 118 51.07 13.55 9.62
N ALA A 119 52.01 13.11 10.46
CA ALA A 119 51.87 12.10 11.51
C ALA A 119 51.77 12.78 12.90
N PRO A 120 51.30 12.09 13.95
CA PRO A 120 50.92 12.72 15.23
C PRO A 120 52.10 12.80 16.22
N LYS A 121 52.13 13.85 17.04
CA LYS A 121 53.02 13.94 18.21
C LYS A 121 52.25 13.70 19.50
N ARG A 122 52.65 12.64 20.21
CA ARG A 122 52.39 12.41 21.64
C ARG A 122 53.33 13.28 22.47
N ARG A 123 52.86 13.78 23.62
CA ARG A 123 53.69 14.07 24.79
C ARG A 123 52.95 13.64 26.05
N CYS A 124 53.59 12.77 26.82
CA CYS A 124 53.28 12.46 28.21
C CYS A 124 53.95 13.51 29.12
N LEU A 125 53.29 13.87 30.23
CA LEU A 125 53.94 14.25 31.47
C LEU A 125 53.08 13.73 32.63
N SER A 126 53.77 13.07 33.56
CA SER A 126 53.29 12.44 34.80
C SER A 126 53.39 13.41 35.99
N ALA A 127 52.46 13.35 36.94
CA ALA A 127 52.73 13.55 38.37
C ALA A 127 51.53 13.09 39.23
N THR A 128 51.85 12.66 40.43
CA THR A 128 51.14 11.81 41.38
C THR A 128 50.24 12.54 42.39
N ALA A 129 49.22 11.83 42.88
CA ALA A 129 48.84 11.64 44.30
C ALA A 129 47.42 12.08 44.77
N ARG A 130 46.76 11.10 45.40
CA ARG A 130 45.76 11.12 46.49
C ARG A 130 44.30 11.54 46.22
N VAL A 131 43.46 10.49 46.27
CA VAL A 131 42.18 10.33 46.98
C VAL A 131 41.60 11.58 47.62
N ASP A 132 40.42 11.98 47.13
CA ASP A 132 39.29 12.40 47.96
C ASP A 132 37.98 12.07 47.21
N ARG A 133 37.05 11.37 47.87
CA ARG A 133 35.66 11.26 47.41
C ARG A 133 34.96 12.59 47.66
N PRO A 134 34.12 13.05 46.73
CA PRO A 134 32.81 13.53 47.16
C PRO A 134 31.66 12.95 46.33
N SER A 135 30.70 12.41 47.08
CA SER A 135 29.25 12.56 46.92
C SER A 135 28.65 12.88 45.54
N SER A 136 27.77 11.96 45.10
CA SER A 136 26.51 12.22 44.37
C SER A 136 26.53 13.36 43.34
N LEU A 137 26.97 13.05 42.11
CA LEU A 137 26.63 13.84 40.94
C LEU A 137 25.58 13.08 40.13
N ALA A 138 24.43 13.73 39.96
CA ALA A 138 23.33 13.30 39.12
C ALA A 138 23.83 12.94 37.71
N ARG A 139 23.36 11.80 37.19
CA ARG A 139 23.61 11.40 35.80
C ARG A 139 22.99 12.45 34.86
N PRO A 140 23.67 12.88 33.78
CA PRO A 140 23.07 13.73 32.78
C PRO A 140 21.94 12.97 32.07
N HIS A 141 20.74 13.55 32.05
CA HIS A 141 19.64 13.10 31.21
C HIS A 141 20.08 13.14 29.74
N GLY A 142 19.95 12.00 29.04
CA GLY A 142 20.21 11.91 27.60
C GLY A 142 21.16 10.81 27.13
N THR A 143 21.45 9.77 27.94
CA THR A 143 22.10 8.57 27.42
C THR A 143 21.03 7.57 26.96
N THR A 144 20.71 7.62 25.67
CA THR A 144 19.98 6.57 24.95
C THR A 144 20.64 5.22 25.23
N VAL A 145 19.86 4.22 25.62
CA VAL A 145 20.34 2.84 25.71
C VAL A 145 20.95 2.45 24.36
N PRO A 146 22.16 1.90 24.29
CA PRO A 146 22.52 1.13 23.11
C PRO A 146 21.55 -0.05 23.06
N VAL A 147 20.67 -0.07 22.06
CA VAL A 147 19.63 -1.12 21.86
C VAL A 147 20.27 -2.52 21.84
N LEU A 148 21.56 -2.59 21.56
CA LEU A 148 22.42 -3.75 21.65
C LEU A 148 23.09 -3.91 23.03
N LEU A 149 22.71 -4.96 23.77
CA LEU A 149 23.35 -5.36 25.02
C LEU A 149 24.15 -6.65 24.82
N ASP A 150 25.31 -6.77 25.47
CA ASP A 150 25.92 -8.09 25.59
C ASP A 150 25.18 -8.99 26.57
N VAL A 151 25.34 -10.31 26.42
CA VAL A 151 24.55 -11.27 27.20
C VAL A 151 24.85 -11.16 28.70
N ASP A 152 26.08 -10.88 29.09
CA ASP A 152 26.44 -10.71 30.50
C ASP A 152 25.83 -9.41 31.04
N SER A 153 25.93 -8.31 30.29
CA SER A 153 25.25 -7.04 30.60
C SER A 153 23.74 -7.22 30.70
N PHE A 154 23.10 -7.92 29.76
CA PHE A 154 21.66 -8.21 29.80
C PHE A 154 21.30 -8.99 31.07
N ARG A 155 22.06 -10.06 31.38
CA ARG A 155 21.84 -10.88 32.58
C ARG A 155 22.03 -10.06 33.86
N GLU A 156 23.09 -9.26 33.94
CA GLU A 156 23.36 -8.38 35.07
C GLU A 156 22.22 -7.37 35.28
N ARG A 157 21.79 -6.70 34.21
CA ARG A 157 20.63 -5.78 34.28
C ARG A 157 19.36 -6.50 34.72
N THR A 158 19.05 -7.67 34.17
CA THR A 158 17.86 -8.42 34.61
C THR A 158 17.92 -8.90 36.05
N ALA A 159 19.12 -9.14 36.60
CA ALA A 159 19.30 -9.61 37.97
C ALA A 159 19.34 -8.47 39.00
N TYR A 160 19.91 -7.31 38.63
CA TYR A 160 20.24 -6.24 39.59
C TYR A 160 19.66 -4.86 39.24
N ASP A 161 19.18 -4.63 38.01
CA ASP A 161 18.61 -3.35 37.51
C ASP A 161 17.40 -3.60 36.59
N LEU A 162 16.51 -4.52 36.98
CA LEU A 162 15.37 -4.90 36.12
C LEU A 162 14.42 -3.72 35.89
N ASP A 163 14.16 -2.92 36.93
CA ASP A 163 13.29 -1.75 36.82
C ASP A 163 13.90 -0.65 35.96
N GLY A 164 15.23 -0.46 36.00
CA GLY A 164 15.92 0.47 35.11
C GLY A 164 15.88 0.00 33.66
N LEU A 165 16.10 -1.30 33.41
CA LEU A 165 15.96 -1.88 32.07
C LEU A 165 14.54 -1.75 31.53
N VAL A 166 13.52 -1.98 32.38
CA VAL A 166 12.12 -1.80 31.99
C VAL A 166 11.82 -0.33 31.67
N ALA A 167 12.28 0.62 32.49
CA ALA A 167 12.08 2.05 32.23
C ALA A 167 12.71 2.48 30.89
N ASP A 168 13.92 2.00 30.61
CA ASP A 168 14.59 2.25 29.34
C ASP A 168 13.79 1.70 28.13
N LEU A 169 13.25 0.49 28.24
CA LEU A 169 12.40 -0.11 27.20
C LEU A 169 11.09 0.67 27.03
N GLN A 170 10.48 1.17 28.12
CA GLN A 170 9.30 2.03 28.05
C GLN A 170 9.60 3.33 27.29
N ASP A 171 10.76 3.92 27.52
CA ASP A 171 11.19 5.15 26.86
C ASP A 171 11.49 4.94 25.37
N GLU A 172 12.17 3.83 25.02
CA GLU A 172 12.55 3.50 23.64
C GLU A 172 11.33 3.09 22.80
N THR A 173 10.49 2.20 23.33
CA THR A 173 9.30 1.71 22.62
C THR A 173 8.14 2.71 22.68
N ARG A 174 8.19 3.68 23.60
CA ARG A 174 7.10 4.57 24.00
C ARG A 174 5.88 3.85 24.58
N ARG A 175 6.06 2.62 25.05
CA ARG A 175 4.96 1.84 25.61
C ARG A 175 5.04 1.80 27.14
N GLY A 176 4.31 2.72 27.77
CA GLY A 176 4.34 2.93 29.23
C GLY A 176 3.33 2.12 30.05
N GLY A 177 2.63 1.16 29.46
CA GLY A 177 1.52 0.46 30.12
C GLY A 177 1.99 -0.45 31.27
N ALA A 178 1.26 -0.45 32.40
CA ALA A 178 1.58 -1.31 33.55
C ALA A 178 1.58 -2.81 33.21
N SER A 179 0.70 -3.24 32.30
CA SER A 179 0.64 -4.63 31.81
C SER A 179 1.90 -5.01 31.02
N GLU A 180 2.46 -4.07 30.26
CA GLU A 180 3.63 -4.33 29.41
C GLU A 180 4.91 -4.34 30.24
N ALA A 181 5.04 -3.39 31.16
CA ALA A 181 6.06 -3.42 32.19
C ALA A 181 6.02 -4.72 33.01
N GLY A 182 4.83 -5.22 33.32
CA GLY A 182 4.64 -6.53 33.96
C GLY A 182 5.15 -7.69 33.10
N ALA A 183 4.79 -7.72 31.81
CA ALA A 183 5.23 -8.75 30.88
C ALA A 183 6.77 -8.80 30.73
N TRP A 184 7.44 -7.64 30.65
CA TRP A 184 8.91 -7.59 30.64
C TRP A 184 9.52 -8.07 31.95
N ARG A 185 8.97 -7.65 33.10
CA ARG A 185 9.45 -8.10 34.43
C ARG A 185 9.37 -9.62 34.58
N ASN A 186 8.39 -10.26 33.97
CA ASN A 186 8.24 -11.72 34.01
C ASN A 186 9.13 -12.42 32.97
N SER A 187 9.25 -11.83 31.78
CA SER A 187 9.85 -12.48 30.61
C SER A 187 11.37 -12.37 30.55
N LEU A 188 11.92 -11.19 30.82
CA LEU A 188 13.37 -10.95 30.67
C LEU A 188 14.21 -11.80 31.63
N PRO A 189 13.86 -11.96 32.93
CA PRO A 189 14.60 -12.86 33.82
C PRO A 189 14.51 -14.33 33.42
N ALA A 190 13.36 -14.76 32.88
CA ALA A 190 13.18 -16.13 32.41
C ALA A 190 14.12 -16.44 31.23
N LEU A 191 14.24 -15.51 30.27
CA LEU A 191 15.19 -15.64 29.17
C LEU A 191 16.64 -15.59 29.67
N ALA A 192 16.98 -14.64 30.55
CA ALA A 192 18.31 -14.52 31.14
C ALA A 192 18.77 -15.82 31.83
N GLY A 193 17.84 -16.53 32.48
CA GLY A 193 18.08 -17.85 33.06
C GLY A 193 18.47 -18.90 32.02
N VAL A 194 17.79 -18.95 30.88
CA VAL A 194 18.13 -19.86 29.77
C VAL A 194 19.49 -19.50 29.16
N LEU A 195 19.75 -18.21 28.92
CA LEU A 195 21.03 -17.75 28.36
C LEU A 195 22.22 -18.04 29.30
N GLY A 196 21.99 -18.19 30.60
CA GLY A 196 22.98 -18.62 31.59
C GLY A 196 23.19 -20.14 31.71
N HIS A 197 22.51 -20.97 30.90
CA HIS A 197 22.57 -22.43 31.03
C HIS A 197 23.97 -22.99 30.69
N GLU A 198 24.36 -24.10 31.35
CA GLU A 198 25.68 -24.72 31.17
C GLU A 198 25.98 -25.13 29.73
N ALA A 199 24.96 -25.64 29.02
CA ALA A 199 25.06 -25.97 27.61
C ALA A 199 25.43 -24.79 26.71
N LEU A 200 25.25 -23.54 27.19
CA LEU A 200 25.64 -22.32 26.48
C LEU A 200 26.99 -21.75 26.94
N LYS A 201 27.62 -22.30 28.00
CA LYS A 201 28.90 -21.80 28.55
C LYS A 201 30.07 -21.87 27.58
N GLY A 202 30.03 -22.78 26.61
CA GLY A 202 31.01 -22.88 25.52
C GLY A 202 30.62 -22.13 24.24
N PHE A 203 29.46 -21.47 24.23
CA PHE A 203 28.94 -20.70 23.10
C PHE A 203 29.07 -19.21 23.39
N HIS A 204 29.09 -18.39 22.35
CA HIS A 204 29.23 -16.93 22.49
C HIS A 204 28.08 -16.24 23.25
N VAL A 205 27.02 -16.98 23.56
CA VAL A 205 25.97 -16.55 24.50
C VAL A 205 26.54 -16.42 25.93
N HIS A 206 27.77 -16.86 26.21
CA HIS A 206 28.37 -16.83 27.54
C HIS A 206 29.81 -16.28 27.61
N LEU A 207 30.29 -15.54 26.62
CA LEU A 207 31.67 -15.03 26.67
C LEU A 207 31.73 -13.53 26.36
N GLY A 208 31.63 -12.69 27.40
CA GLY A 208 32.71 -11.78 27.83
C GLY A 208 33.42 -10.89 26.81
N SER A 209 32.83 -10.62 25.64
CA SER A 209 33.15 -9.50 24.74
C SER A 209 32.16 -9.49 23.58
N ARG A 210 31.20 -8.55 23.59
CA ARG A 210 30.33 -8.19 22.45
C ARG A 210 29.62 -9.37 21.76
N GLY A 211 29.01 -10.27 22.53
CA GLY A 211 27.79 -10.94 22.02
C GLY A 211 26.68 -9.91 22.04
N ASP A 212 25.69 -9.97 21.16
CA ASP A 212 24.78 -8.83 20.96
C ASP A 212 23.32 -9.31 20.99
N VAL A 213 22.60 -8.90 22.03
CA VAL A 213 21.17 -9.09 22.28
C VAL A 213 20.49 -7.77 22.01
N ALA A 214 19.66 -7.71 20.97
CA ALA A 214 18.73 -6.61 20.79
C ALA A 214 17.41 -6.95 21.49
N VAL A 215 17.00 -6.13 22.45
CA VAL A 215 15.71 -6.28 23.16
C VAL A 215 14.78 -5.21 22.63
N GLU A 216 13.53 -5.59 22.31
CA GLU A 216 12.59 -4.73 21.58
C GLU A 216 13.27 -4.19 20.32
N TYR A 217 13.56 -5.06 19.36
CA TYR A 217 14.14 -4.65 18.08
C TYR A 217 13.04 -4.24 17.10
N ARG A 218 12.96 -2.94 16.77
CA ARG A 218 12.05 -2.45 15.73
C ARG A 218 12.51 -2.87 14.34
N LEU A 219 11.64 -3.54 13.59
CA LEU A 219 11.93 -3.91 12.20
C LEU A 219 12.07 -2.65 11.31
N PRO A 220 13.05 -2.57 10.39
CA PRO A 220 13.30 -1.37 9.60
C PRO A 220 12.08 -0.96 8.75
N ALA A 221 11.65 0.31 8.81
CA ALA A 221 10.46 0.82 8.10
C ALA A 221 9.14 0.04 8.39
N SER A 222 9.00 -0.45 9.62
CA SER A 222 7.81 -1.12 10.12
C SER A 222 7.50 -0.65 11.55
N ALA A 223 6.22 -0.70 11.93
CA ALA A 223 5.79 -0.53 13.32
C ALA A 223 5.95 -1.80 14.18
N SER A 224 6.34 -2.92 13.57
CA SER A 224 6.51 -4.21 14.25
C SER A 224 7.83 -4.26 15.03
N TRP A 225 7.80 -4.88 16.20
CA TRP A 225 8.94 -5.08 17.09
C TRP A 225 9.11 -6.56 17.37
N ALA A 226 10.34 -7.05 17.27
CA ALA A 226 10.70 -8.37 17.75
C ALA A 226 11.17 -8.27 19.19
N ASP A 227 10.63 -9.10 20.09
CA ASP A 227 10.94 -9.00 21.53
C ASP A 227 12.44 -9.15 21.82
N VAL A 228 13.07 -10.17 21.21
CA VAL A 228 14.52 -10.37 21.31
C VAL A 228 15.12 -10.85 19.99
N VAL A 229 16.27 -10.29 19.62
CA VAL A 229 17.11 -10.80 18.53
C VAL A 229 18.50 -11.13 19.07
N LEU A 230 18.89 -12.39 18.97
CA LEU A 230 20.23 -12.87 19.30
C LEU A 230 21.09 -12.89 18.03
N LEU A 231 22.25 -12.24 18.08
CA LEU A 231 23.11 -12.01 16.91
C LEU A 231 24.48 -12.67 17.06
N GLY A 232 24.96 -13.26 15.96
CA GLY A 232 26.27 -13.92 15.91
C GLY A 232 26.53 -14.55 14.55
N ARG A 233 27.11 -15.76 14.55
CA ARG A 233 27.37 -16.57 13.34
C ARG A 233 26.98 -18.02 13.55
N ASP A 234 26.57 -18.64 12.45
CA ASP A 234 26.57 -20.10 12.32
C ASP A 234 27.98 -20.61 11.93
N GLU A 235 28.10 -21.85 11.45
CA GLU A 235 29.38 -22.42 11.02
C GLU A 235 30.06 -21.67 9.86
N SER A 236 29.30 -20.94 9.04
CA SER A 236 29.74 -20.42 7.73
C SER A 236 29.46 -18.94 7.50
N LYS A 237 28.40 -18.40 8.10
CA LYS A 237 27.88 -17.06 7.80
C LYS A 237 27.30 -16.38 9.05
N PRO A 238 27.11 -15.05 9.02
CA PRO A 238 26.39 -14.35 10.07
C PRO A 238 24.98 -14.93 10.26
N ALA A 239 24.49 -14.86 11.49
CA ALA A 239 23.21 -15.46 11.86
C ALA A 239 22.46 -14.62 12.91
N ALA A 240 21.14 -14.60 12.79
CA ALA A 240 20.22 -13.99 13.74
C ALA A 240 19.14 -15.00 14.17
N VAL A 241 18.83 -15.04 15.47
CA VAL A 241 17.72 -15.82 16.03
C VAL A 241 16.74 -14.87 16.69
N ILE A 242 15.53 -14.79 16.14
CA ILE A 242 14.43 -14.00 16.66
C ILE A 242 13.66 -14.83 17.69
N VAL A 243 13.53 -14.32 18.90
CA VAL A 243 12.82 -14.98 20.00
C VAL A 243 11.62 -14.12 20.39
N GLU A 244 10.42 -14.66 20.18
CA GLU A 244 9.17 -14.07 20.69
C GLU A 244 8.91 -14.56 22.11
N LEU A 245 8.71 -13.63 23.04
CA LEU A 245 8.42 -13.88 24.45
C LEU A 245 6.91 -13.76 24.70
N LYS A 246 6.29 -14.82 25.23
CA LYS A 246 4.86 -14.80 25.59
C LYS A 246 4.64 -15.11 27.06
N ASP A 247 4.28 -14.08 27.82
CA ASP A 247 3.90 -14.19 29.23
C ASP A 247 2.44 -14.66 29.41
N TRP A 248 2.04 -15.69 28.64
CA TRP A 248 0.66 -16.18 28.62
C TRP A 248 0.48 -17.36 29.57
N ASN A 249 -0.63 -17.36 30.31
CA ASN A 249 -1.16 -18.57 30.91
C ASN A 249 -1.90 -19.38 29.83
N THR A 250 -1.39 -20.57 29.51
CA THR A 250 -1.93 -21.42 28.44
C THR A 250 -2.95 -22.44 28.95
N GLU A 251 -3.31 -22.40 30.23
CA GLU A 251 -4.30 -23.30 30.81
C GLU A 251 -5.68 -23.06 30.17
N GLY A 252 -6.28 -24.14 29.64
CA GLY A 252 -7.58 -24.09 28.97
C GLY A 252 -7.53 -23.63 27.51
N ASP A 253 -6.36 -23.23 26.99
CA ASP A 253 -6.17 -22.89 25.58
C ASP A 253 -6.44 -24.10 24.67
N ARG A 254 -6.85 -23.82 23.43
CA ARG A 254 -7.16 -24.85 22.43
C ARG A 254 -6.52 -24.55 21.09
N PRO A 255 -6.21 -25.58 20.28
CA PRO A 255 -5.73 -25.36 18.91
C PRO A 255 -6.75 -24.53 18.14
N GLY A 256 -6.27 -23.61 17.31
CA GLY A 256 -7.17 -22.78 16.53
C GLY A 256 -7.76 -23.53 15.33
N PRO A 257 -8.74 -22.91 14.65
CA PRO A 257 -9.42 -23.53 13.52
C PRO A 257 -8.55 -23.67 12.26
N ARG A 258 -7.39 -23.01 12.21
CA ARG A 258 -6.48 -22.94 11.05
C ARG A 258 -5.04 -22.64 11.52
N GLU A 259 -4.04 -23.10 10.77
CA GLU A 259 -2.64 -22.71 11.01
C GLU A 259 -2.52 -21.16 11.07
N GLY A 260 -1.78 -20.62 12.04
CA GLY A 260 -1.64 -19.18 12.26
C GLY A 260 -2.64 -18.56 13.26
N LEU A 261 -3.66 -19.29 13.70
CA LEU A 261 -4.63 -18.85 14.71
C LEU A 261 -4.68 -19.81 15.89
N VAL A 262 -4.87 -19.32 17.11
CA VAL A 262 -5.03 -20.14 18.33
C VAL A 262 -6.16 -19.58 19.20
N LEU A 263 -6.80 -20.42 20.01
CA LEU A 263 -7.78 -19.99 21.00
C LEU A 263 -7.08 -19.82 22.34
N HIS A 264 -6.81 -18.56 22.71
CA HIS A 264 -6.20 -18.17 23.98
C HIS A 264 -7.21 -17.41 24.84
N ALA A 265 -7.45 -17.85 26.08
CA ALA A 265 -8.43 -17.24 26.98
C ALA A 265 -9.80 -16.98 26.30
N GLU A 266 -10.33 -18.01 25.62
CA GLU A 266 -11.56 -17.99 24.82
C GLU A 266 -11.58 -17.03 23.61
N ARG A 267 -10.47 -16.34 23.33
CA ARG A 267 -10.33 -15.42 22.21
C ARG A 267 -9.47 -16.02 21.10
N GLU A 268 -9.89 -15.80 19.86
CA GLU A 268 -9.08 -16.19 18.71
C GLU A 268 -8.00 -15.11 18.43
N VAL A 269 -6.74 -15.51 18.60
CA VAL A 269 -5.55 -14.66 18.45
C VAL A 269 -4.56 -15.27 17.45
N SER A 270 -3.58 -14.48 17.03
CA SER A 270 -2.49 -14.99 16.18
C SER A 270 -1.63 -15.99 16.95
N HIS A 271 -1.20 -17.04 16.26
CA HIS A 271 -0.29 -18.01 16.83
C HIS A 271 1.13 -17.39 16.95
N PRO A 272 1.81 -17.42 18.12
CA PRO A 272 3.12 -16.78 18.29
C PRO A 272 4.20 -17.25 17.30
N SER A 273 4.24 -18.54 16.96
CA SER A 273 5.18 -19.04 15.93
C SER A 273 4.91 -18.45 14.54
N ASP A 274 3.67 -18.06 14.26
CA ASP A 274 3.30 -17.42 13.00
C ASP A 274 3.74 -15.95 12.96
N GLN A 275 3.72 -15.29 14.12
CA GLN A 275 4.30 -13.96 14.30
C GLN A 275 5.82 -14.00 14.02
N VAL A 276 6.53 -14.94 14.65
CA VAL A 276 7.98 -15.17 14.40
C VAL A 276 8.28 -15.48 12.93
N ARG A 277 7.45 -16.33 12.29
CA ARG A 277 7.56 -16.60 10.85
C ARG A 277 7.56 -15.32 10.03
N GLY A 278 6.72 -14.35 10.42
CA GLY A 278 6.63 -13.04 9.77
C GLY A 278 7.91 -12.24 9.94
N TYR A 279 8.44 -12.14 11.16
CA TYR A 279 9.68 -11.41 11.42
C TYR A 279 10.88 -12.01 10.68
N VAL A 280 11.00 -13.34 10.66
CA VAL A 280 12.06 -14.04 9.95
C VAL A 280 11.97 -13.82 8.43
N GLU A 281 10.78 -13.95 7.86
CA GLU A 281 10.53 -13.65 6.43
C GLU A 281 10.87 -12.18 6.11
N TYR A 282 10.50 -11.25 6.98
CA TYR A 282 10.73 -9.81 6.80
C TYR A 282 12.23 -9.50 6.77
N CYS A 283 12.97 -9.98 7.77
CA CYS A 283 14.41 -9.78 7.87
C CYS A 283 15.14 -10.35 6.66
N ARG A 284 14.83 -11.60 6.26
CA ARG A 284 15.43 -12.22 5.06
C ARG A 284 15.20 -11.39 3.80
N ARG A 285 14.05 -10.70 3.70
CA ARG A 285 13.62 -10.04 2.47
C ARG A 285 13.93 -8.55 2.41
N PHE A 286 13.98 -7.87 3.54
CA PHE A 286 14.02 -6.40 3.57
C PHE A 286 15.11 -5.83 4.44
N HIS A 287 15.81 -6.64 5.24
CA HIS A 287 16.85 -6.12 6.10
C HIS A 287 18.18 -6.04 5.33
N SER A 288 18.73 -4.82 5.19
CA SER A 288 20.00 -4.56 4.50
C SER A 288 21.15 -5.46 4.93
N ALA A 289 21.48 -5.50 6.23
CA ALA A 289 22.57 -6.35 6.74
C ALA A 289 22.36 -7.85 6.43
N VAL A 290 21.13 -8.36 6.59
CA VAL A 290 20.82 -9.75 6.27
C VAL A 290 21.04 -10.05 4.79
N GLN A 291 20.64 -9.15 3.89
CA GLN A 291 20.83 -9.34 2.46
C GLN A 291 22.28 -9.21 2.00
N GLU A 292 22.98 -8.18 2.49
CA GLU A 292 24.36 -7.87 2.10
C GLU A 292 25.34 -8.95 2.57
N ASP A 293 25.13 -9.44 3.79
CA ASP A 293 26.01 -10.45 4.39
C ASP A 293 25.53 -11.89 4.11
N GLY A 294 24.39 -12.05 3.43
CA GLY A 294 23.77 -13.36 3.17
C GLY A 294 23.41 -14.11 4.46
N ALA A 295 23.07 -13.39 5.53
CA ALA A 295 22.93 -13.93 6.88
C ALA A 295 21.80 -14.97 7.00
N GLY A 296 22.02 -16.00 7.83
CA GLY A 296 20.95 -16.89 8.26
C GLY A 296 20.01 -16.19 9.24
N VAL A 297 18.70 -16.28 9.04
CA VAL A 297 17.72 -15.80 10.03
C VAL A 297 16.81 -16.96 10.40
N SER A 298 16.58 -17.15 11.68
CA SER A 298 15.66 -18.15 12.22
C SER A 298 14.93 -17.59 13.43
N GLY A 299 13.96 -18.33 13.98
CA GLY A 299 13.33 -17.87 15.20
C GLY A 299 12.51 -18.94 15.91
N CYS A 300 12.10 -18.61 17.13
CA CYS A 300 11.33 -19.46 18.01
C CYS A 300 10.46 -18.65 18.97
N VAL A 301 9.56 -19.33 19.67
CA VAL A 301 8.72 -18.76 20.72
C VAL A 301 9.16 -19.31 22.07
N PHE A 302 9.20 -18.45 23.09
CA PHE A 302 9.38 -18.87 24.46
C PHE A 302 8.21 -18.37 25.34
N PHE A 303 7.43 -19.30 25.86
CA PHE A 303 6.41 -19.00 26.88
C PHE A 303 7.08 -18.85 28.25
N THR A 304 7.01 -17.64 28.79
CA THR A 304 7.74 -17.23 29.99
C THR A 304 6.97 -17.44 31.28
N PHE A 305 5.68 -17.75 31.18
CA PHE A 305 4.81 -18.19 32.29
C PHE A 305 4.50 -19.69 32.23
N ALA A 306 4.02 -20.18 31.09
CA ALA A 306 3.50 -21.53 30.96
C ALA A 306 4.57 -22.63 31.04
N SER A 307 4.20 -23.78 31.63
CA SER A 307 5.00 -25.02 31.65
C SER A 307 4.57 -26.03 30.59
N SER A 308 3.51 -25.73 29.83
CA SER A 308 3.01 -26.53 28.71
C SER A 308 2.43 -25.61 27.63
N ALA A 309 2.59 -25.99 26.37
CA ALA A 309 2.01 -25.29 25.21
C ALA A 309 1.51 -26.29 24.16
N GLU A 310 0.96 -27.42 24.60
CA GLU A 310 0.44 -28.48 23.72
C GLU A 310 -0.54 -27.96 22.65
N PRO A 311 -1.52 -27.09 22.98
CA PRO A 311 -2.46 -26.55 21.99
C PRO A 311 -1.80 -25.82 20.82
N TYR A 312 -0.63 -25.23 21.07
CA TYR A 312 0.16 -24.48 20.09
C TYR A 312 0.96 -25.42 19.18
N SER A 313 1.28 -26.62 19.64
CA SER A 313 2.02 -27.63 18.85
C SER A 313 1.10 -28.66 18.17
N ALA A 314 -0.16 -28.73 18.59
CA ALA A 314 -1.17 -29.62 18.05
C ALA A 314 -1.59 -29.23 16.62
N ALA A 315 -2.30 -30.13 15.91
CA ALA A 315 -2.89 -29.78 14.62
C ALA A 315 -3.91 -28.64 14.81
N PRO A 316 -3.93 -27.62 13.94
CA PRO A 316 -3.27 -27.56 12.62
C PRO A 316 -1.84 -27.00 12.59
N HIS A 317 -1.18 -26.73 13.73
CA HIS A 317 0.08 -25.97 13.83
C HIS A 317 1.37 -26.79 13.68
N ARG A 318 1.27 -28.11 13.48
CA ARG A 318 2.45 -29.00 13.51
C ARG A 318 3.56 -28.59 12.53
N ALA A 319 3.20 -28.19 11.31
CA ALA A 319 4.17 -27.77 10.30
C ALA A 319 4.82 -26.43 10.68
N LEU A 320 4.01 -25.45 11.08
CA LEU A 320 4.47 -24.17 11.61
C LEU A 320 5.45 -24.33 12.79
N VAL A 321 5.11 -25.14 13.80
CA VAL A 321 5.96 -25.35 14.98
C VAL A 321 7.19 -26.20 14.70
N ALA A 322 7.17 -27.05 13.66
CA ALA A 322 8.38 -27.74 13.23
C ALA A 322 9.44 -26.77 12.67
N GLU A 323 9.01 -25.67 12.03
CA GLU A 323 9.92 -24.65 11.50
C GLU A 323 10.25 -23.55 12.53
N TYR A 324 9.25 -23.12 13.30
CA TYR A 324 9.32 -22.06 14.32
C TYR A 324 8.90 -22.61 15.69
N PRO A 325 9.82 -23.33 16.40
CA PRO A 325 9.47 -24.11 17.57
C PRO A 325 9.04 -23.28 18.76
N VAL A 326 8.25 -23.93 19.62
CA VAL A 326 7.76 -23.39 20.88
C VAL A 326 8.51 -24.03 22.05
N PHE A 327 8.97 -23.20 22.98
CA PHE A 327 9.59 -23.56 24.24
C PHE A 327 8.78 -23.01 25.41
N THR A 328 8.87 -23.65 26.56
CA THR A 328 8.11 -23.30 27.78
C THR A 328 9.02 -23.29 29.00
N ARG A 329 8.50 -22.95 30.18
CA ARG A 329 9.21 -23.11 31.46
C ARG A 329 9.37 -24.57 31.91
N SER A 330 8.98 -25.56 31.11
CA SER A 330 9.18 -26.96 31.47
C SER A 330 10.67 -27.26 31.69
N ARG A 331 10.97 -28.18 32.62
CA ARG A 331 12.36 -28.56 32.90
C ARG A 331 13.09 -29.07 31.65
N ALA A 332 12.39 -29.81 30.79
CA ALA A 332 12.95 -30.33 29.54
C ALA A 332 13.30 -29.23 28.54
N ASP A 333 12.50 -28.16 28.47
CA ASP A 333 12.79 -27.04 27.56
C ASP A 333 13.93 -26.17 28.08
N ILE A 334 13.89 -25.80 29.36
CA ILE A 334 14.88 -24.89 29.96
C ILE A 334 16.26 -25.55 30.08
N ALA A 335 16.31 -26.84 30.42
CA ALA A 335 17.58 -27.53 30.66
C ALA A 335 18.23 -28.11 29.40
N ASP A 336 17.46 -28.31 28.32
CA ASP A 336 17.95 -29.04 27.14
C ASP A 336 17.46 -28.44 25.82
N ARG A 337 16.16 -28.55 25.52
CA ARG A 337 15.67 -28.28 24.15
C ARG A 337 15.92 -26.85 23.67
N PHE A 338 15.70 -25.84 24.53
CA PHE A 338 15.86 -24.44 24.13
C PHE A 338 17.35 -24.05 24.04
N PRO A 339 18.21 -24.30 25.05
CA PRO A 339 19.65 -24.12 24.90
C PRO A 339 20.24 -24.82 23.67
N ALA A 340 19.87 -26.09 23.43
CA ALA A 340 20.35 -26.85 22.27
C ALA A 340 19.90 -26.22 20.94
N HIS A 341 18.68 -25.69 20.86
CA HIS A 341 18.17 -25.00 19.69
C HIS A 341 18.99 -23.74 19.35
N LEU A 342 19.33 -22.94 20.36
CA LEU A 342 20.14 -21.73 20.22
C LEU A 342 21.59 -22.08 19.81
N ALA A 343 22.21 -23.01 20.53
CA ALA A 343 23.57 -23.50 20.27
C ALA A 343 23.77 -24.02 18.84
N ALA A 344 22.73 -24.65 18.26
CA ALA A 344 22.78 -25.15 16.88
C ALA A 344 22.84 -24.03 15.82
N ARG A 345 22.39 -22.81 16.15
CA ARG A 345 22.25 -21.66 15.22
C ARG A 345 23.27 -20.56 15.45
N LEU A 346 23.72 -20.42 16.68
CA LEU A 346 24.58 -19.33 17.15
C LEU A 346 25.83 -19.92 17.79
N ARG A 347 26.90 -20.05 16.99
CA ARG A 347 28.15 -20.72 17.40
C ARG A 347 29.26 -19.74 17.77
N GLN A 348 29.39 -18.61 17.08
CA GLN A 348 30.44 -17.61 17.31
C GLN A 348 29.87 -16.19 17.34
N PRO A 349 30.52 -15.22 18.04
CA PRO A 349 30.08 -13.83 18.03
C PRO A 349 30.43 -13.15 16.70
N ASP A 350 29.66 -12.13 16.31
CA ASP A 350 29.99 -11.24 15.18
C ASP A 350 29.54 -9.80 15.47
N PRO A 351 30.35 -9.05 16.24
CA PRO A 351 30.00 -7.66 16.60
C PRO A 351 29.86 -6.75 15.38
N GLY A 352 30.55 -7.07 14.29
CA GLY A 352 30.46 -6.34 13.04
C GLY A 352 29.09 -6.51 12.39
N PHE A 353 28.61 -7.75 12.28
CA PHE A 353 27.26 -8.03 11.80
C PHE A 353 26.21 -7.44 12.73
N ALA A 354 26.36 -7.58 14.04
CA ALA A 354 25.38 -7.09 14.99
C ALA A 354 25.20 -5.56 14.93
N HIS A 355 26.29 -4.80 14.87
CA HIS A 355 26.22 -3.35 14.64
C HIS A 355 25.61 -3.00 13.27
N ARG A 356 25.88 -3.76 12.21
CA ARG A 356 25.20 -3.57 10.91
C ARG A 356 23.72 -3.93 10.97
N PHE A 357 23.35 -4.93 11.77
CA PHE A 357 21.96 -5.36 11.97
C PHE A 357 21.17 -4.31 12.74
N GLU A 358 21.73 -3.77 13.82
CA GLU A 358 21.16 -2.65 14.58
C GLU A 358 20.92 -1.42 13.69
N LEU A 359 21.90 -1.05 12.86
CA LEU A 359 21.79 0.04 11.89
C LEU A 359 21.06 -0.36 10.59
N GLY A 360 20.45 -1.54 10.58
CA GLY A 360 19.76 -2.09 9.44
C GLY A 360 18.69 -1.15 8.89
N GLN A 361 18.81 -0.83 7.60
CA GLN A 361 17.77 -0.09 6.88
C GLN A 361 16.92 -1.02 6.02
N TYR A 362 15.69 -0.57 5.75
CA TYR A 362 14.79 -1.20 4.79
C TYR A 362 15.41 -1.17 3.39
N ARG A 363 15.63 -2.37 2.84
CA ARG A 363 16.21 -2.62 1.53
C ARG A 363 15.17 -3.30 0.65
N GLN A 364 14.56 -2.50 -0.23
CA GLN A 364 13.54 -2.97 -1.14
C GLN A 364 14.15 -3.53 -2.42
N ASP A 365 13.64 -4.66 -2.91
CA ASP A 365 13.73 -4.98 -4.33
C ASP A 365 12.46 -4.46 -5.03
N ARG A 366 12.61 -3.27 -5.62
CA ARG A 366 11.79 -2.66 -6.70
C ARG A 366 10.26 -2.77 -6.56
N GLY A 367 9.66 -1.73 -5.96
CA GLY A 367 8.27 -1.26 -6.12
C GLY A 367 7.14 -2.24 -5.74
N PHE A 368 6.20 -1.79 -4.90
CA PHE A 368 4.94 -2.49 -4.57
C PHE A 368 4.30 -3.18 -5.80
N VAL A 369 4.33 -2.46 -6.92
CA VAL A 369 3.83 -2.88 -8.22
C VAL A 369 4.55 -4.13 -8.77
N ARG A 370 5.88 -4.09 -8.90
CA ARG A 370 6.63 -5.23 -9.46
C ARG A 370 6.67 -6.41 -8.49
N GLN A 371 6.56 -6.16 -7.19
CA GLN A 371 6.43 -7.18 -6.15
C GLN A 371 5.10 -7.93 -6.25
N VAL A 372 3.94 -7.26 -6.29
CA VAL A 372 2.64 -7.93 -6.57
C VAL A 372 2.80 -8.85 -7.79
N ALA A 373 3.41 -8.35 -8.86
CA ALA A 373 3.61 -9.13 -10.08
C ALA A 373 4.46 -10.40 -9.89
N GLN A 374 5.52 -10.34 -9.08
CA GLN A 374 6.33 -11.50 -8.72
C GLN A 374 5.58 -12.50 -7.82
N ALA A 375 4.78 -12.02 -6.87
CA ALA A 375 3.95 -12.86 -5.98
C ALA A 375 3.01 -13.77 -6.77
N ILE A 376 2.37 -13.15 -7.77
CA ILE A 376 1.43 -13.81 -8.67
C ILE A 376 2.18 -14.80 -9.58
N ALA A 377 3.39 -14.46 -10.01
CA ALA A 377 4.21 -15.28 -10.89
C ALA A 377 4.83 -16.51 -10.17
N ASN A 378 5.20 -16.38 -8.89
CA ASN A 378 5.89 -17.42 -8.14
C ASN A 378 5.23 -17.68 -6.78
N ARG A 379 4.25 -18.59 -6.74
CA ARG A 379 3.37 -18.86 -5.58
C ARG A 379 4.07 -19.32 -4.29
N ARG A 380 5.36 -19.70 -4.35
CA ARG A 380 6.17 -20.10 -3.19
C ARG A 380 7.02 -18.95 -2.62
N GLU A 381 7.13 -17.84 -3.35
CA GLU A 381 7.87 -16.66 -2.98
C GLU A 381 6.89 -15.49 -2.92
N SER A 382 6.21 -15.33 -1.78
CA SER A 382 5.45 -14.10 -1.56
C SER A 382 6.44 -12.95 -1.31
N PRO A 383 6.44 -11.89 -2.14
CA PRO A 383 7.30 -10.74 -1.98
C PRO A 383 6.77 -9.74 -0.96
N PHE A 384 5.53 -9.90 -0.47
CA PHE A 384 5.15 -9.25 0.79
C PHE A 384 5.17 -10.25 1.91
N VAL A 385 5.71 -9.75 3.01
CA VAL A 385 5.67 -10.41 4.30
C VAL A 385 4.58 -9.69 5.08
N LEU A 386 3.52 -10.42 5.42
CA LEU A 386 2.48 -9.90 6.30
C LEU A 386 3.00 -9.99 7.74
N LEU A 387 2.91 -8.90 8.49
CA LEU A 387 3.26 -8.89 9.92
C LEU A 387 2.02 -8.70 10.78
N ASP A 388 2.11 -9.20 12.01
CA ASP A 388 1.19 -8.93 13.12
C ASP A 388 -0.30 -8.98 12.71
N GLU A 389 -1.03 -7.87 12.82
CA GLU A 389 -2.47 -7.81 12.53
C GLU A 389 -2.80 -8.12 11.06
N GLN A 390 -1.90 -7.82 10.12
CA GLN A 390 -2.12 -8.16 8.71
C GLN A 390 -2.17 -9.66 8.51
N ARG A 391 -1.27 -10.38 9.19
CA ARG A 391 -1.20 -11.84 9.11
C ARG A 391 -2.41 -12.47 9.79
N ALA A 392 -2.73 -12.03 11.00
CA ALA A 392 -3.93 -12.47 11.71
C ALA A 392 -5.20 -12.17 10.90
N GLY A 393 -5.28 -10.99 10.28
CA GLY A 393 -6.38 -10.58 9.42
C GLY A 393 -6.53 -11.43 8.17
N PHE A 394 -5.40 -11.75 7.50
CA PHE A 394 -5.36 -12.67 6.38
C PHE A 394 -5.91 -14.05 6.78
N GLU A 395 -5.45 -14.64 7.89
CA GLU A 395 -5.92 -15.96 8.33
C GLU A 395 -7.39 -15.95 8.73
N LYS A 396 -7.89 -14.87 9.34
CA LYS A 396 -9.33 -14.68 9.62
C LYS A 396 -10.16 -14.63 8.34
N CYS A 397 -9.71 -13.90 7.32
CA CYS A 397 -10.35 -13.89 6.01
C CYS A 397 -10.36 -15.29 5.38
N MET A 398 -9.23 -15.99 5.38
CA MET A 398 -9.12 -17.35 4.84
C MET A 398 -10.05 -18.33 5.55
N LYS A 399 -10.10 -18.29 6.90
CA LYS A 399 -11.04 -19.08 7.71
C LYS A 399 -12.49 -18.88 7.28
N GLN A 400 -12.91 -17.62 7.05
CA GLN A 400 -14.28 -17.33 6.60
C GLN A 400 -14.55 -17.81 5.18
N VAL A 401 -13.57 -17.70 4.28
CA VAL A 401 -13.68 -18.24 2.92
C VAL A 401 -13.80 -19.76 2.95
N GLU A 402 -12.92 -20.46 3.67
CA GLU A 402 -12.95 -21.92 3.78
C GLU A 402 -14.26 -22.42 4.39
N ARG A 403 -14.75 -21.75 5.43
CA ARG A 403 -16.05 -22.08 6.05
C ARG A 403 -17.21 -21.90 5.08
N ALA A 404 -17.25 -20.79 4.34
CA ALA A 404 -18.34 -20.47 3.42
C ALA A 404 -18.30 -21.28 2.12
N LEU A 405 -17.10 -21.71 1.71
CA LEU A 405 -16.87 -22.47 0.49
C LEU A 405 -16.72 -23.98 0.71
N ALA A 406 -16.68 -24.46 1.95
CA ALA A 406 -16.55 -25.87 2.30
C ALA A 406 -17.55 -26.76 1.52
N PRO A 407 -17.12 -27.95 1.05
CA PRO A 407 -18.01 -28.91 0.42
C PRO A 407 -19.18 -29.27 1.34
N ALA A 408 -20.39 -29.35 0.80
CA ALA A 408 -21.53 -29.85 1.55
C ALA A 408 -21.25 -31.30 2.00
N LYS A 409 -21.51 -31.63 3.27
CA LYS A 409 -21.41 -33.00 3.76
C LYS A 409 -22.29 -33.91 2.89
N THR A 410 -21.76 -35.05 2.46
CA THR A 410 -22.44 -36.03 1.60
C THR A 410 -23.83 -36.36 2.14
N GLY A 411 -24.87 -36.13 1.33
CA GLY A 411 -26.27 -36.39 1.68
C GLY A 411 -27.08 -35.17 2.14
N ALA A 412 -26.44 -34.04 2.46
CA ALA A 412 -27.15 -32.79 2.74
C ALA A 412 -27.31 -31.96 1.45
N ARG A 413 -28.54 -31.63 1.05
CA ARG A 413 -28.78 -30.56 0.07
C ARG A 413 -28.08 -29.30 0.57
N ARG A 414 -27.12 -28.74 -0.20
CA ARG A 414 -26.54 -27.43 0.09
C ARG A 414 -27.71 -26.43 0.18
N LYS A 415 -27.96 -25.83 1.34
CA LYS A 415 -28.90 -24.70 1.41
C LYS A 415 -28.38 -23.63 0.44
N PRO A 416 -29.16 -23.21 -0.57
CA PRO A 416 -28.79 -22.06 -1.39
C PRO A 416 -28.62 -20.84 -0.46
N GLY A 417 -27.64 -19.97 -0.73
CA GLY A 417 -27.68 -18.60 -0.20
C GLY A 417 -27.05 -18.30 1.17
N ARG A 418 -26.18 -19.14 1.75
CA ARG A 418 -25.46 -18.71 2.97
C ARG A 418 -24.23 -17.87 2.60
N LYS A 419 -24.41 -16.56 2.61
CA LYS A 419 -23.38 -15.56 2.30
C LYS A 419 -22.51 -15.29 3.53
N SER A 420 -21.25 -14.92 3.30
CA SER A 420 -20.31 -14.50 4.34
C SER A 420 -19.73 -13.13 4.01
N VAL A 421 -19.62 -12.26 5.01
CA VAL A 421 -19.07 -10.92 4.87
C VAL A 421 -17.95 -10.73 5.89
N VAL A 422 -16.81 -10.24 5.41
CA VAL A 422 -15.68 -9.84 6.22
C VAL A 422 -15.43 -8.36 5.99
N ILE A 423 -15.26 -7.58 7.06
CA ILE A 423 -14.87 -6.18 6.99
C ILE A 423 -13.49 -6.06 7.62
N VAL A 424 -12.52 -5.62 6.83
CA VAL A 424 -11.14 -5.36 7.21
C VAL A 424 -10.95 -3.85 7.28
N GLU A 425 -10.72 -3.32 8.49
CA GLU A 425 -10.53 -1.90 8.74
C GLU A 425 -9.09 -1.62 9.18
N GLY A 426 -8.53 -0.50 8.75
CA GLY A 426 -7.23 -0.04 9.24
C GLY A 426 -6.89 1.35 8.73
N PRO A 427 -6.02 2.10 9.43
CA PRO A 427 -5.60 3.44 9.02
C PRO A 427 -4.76 3.42 7.72
N PRO A 428 -4.43 4.59 7.15
CA PRO A 428 -3.50 4.66 6.02
C PRO A 428 -2.16 4.01 6.39
N GLY A 429 -1.62 3.17 5.51
CA GLY A 429 -0.35 2.48 5.72
C GLY A 429 -0.39 1.19 6.54
N SER A 430 -1.57 0.76 6.99
CA SER A 430 -1.79 -0.57 7.60
C SER A 430 -1.65 -1.76 6.63
N GLY A 431 -1.36 -1.53 5.35
CA GLY A 431 -1.17 -2.57 4.33
C GLY A 431 -2.44 -3.34 3.93
N LYS A 432 -3.62 -2.71 4.02
CA LYS A 432 -4.89 -3.27 3.50
C LYS A 432 -4.75 -3.83 2.07
N SER A 433 -4.25 -3.03 1.13
CA SER A 433 -4.09 -3.46 -0.26
C SER A 433 -3.08 -4.62 -0.42
N VAL A 434 -2.12 -4.76 0.49
CA VAL A 434 -1.22 -5.93 0.55
C VAL A 434 -2.00 -7.18 0.96
N VAL A 435 -2.81 -7.08 2.03
CA VAL A 435 -3.71 -8.18 2.45
C VAL A 435 -4.67 -8.56 1.32
N ALA A 436 -5.24 -7.59 0.60
CA ALA A 436 -6.09 -7.86 -0.57
C ALA A 436 -5.35 -8.61 -1.68
N ALA A 437 -4.12 -8.21 -1.99
CA ALA A 437 -3.26 -8.88 -2.97
C ALA A 437 -2.98 -10.34 -2.56
N HIS A 438 -2.64 -10.56 -1.29
CA HIS A 438 -2.36 -11.87 -0.71
C HIS A 438 -3.56 -12.79 -0.76
N LEU A 439 -4.72 -12.29 -0.33
CA LEU A 439 -5.97 -13.03 -0.38
C LEU A 439 -6.28 -13.43 -1.82
N TRP A 440 -6.19 -12.48 -2.75
CA TRP A 440 -6.47 -12.77 -4.16
C TRP A 440 -5.49 -13.81 -4.72
N ALA A 441 -4.18 -13.65 -4.51
CA ALA A 441 -3.16 -14.56 -5.05
C ALA A 441 -3.29 -15.98 -4.48
N THR A 442 -3.61 -16.10 -3.19
CA THR A 442 -3.83 -17.38 -2.52
C THR A 442 -5.10 -18.06 -3.03
N LEU A 443 -6.22 -17.34 -3.05
CA LEU A 443 -7.53 -17.89 -3.38
C LEU A 443 -7.68 -18.17 -4.88
N ALA A 444 -7.18 -17.30 -5.76
CA ALA A 444 -7.20 -17.53 -7.20
C ALA A 444 -6.31 -18.72 -7.62
N GLY A 445 -5.37 -19.11 -6.77
CA GLY A 445 -4.51 -20.27 -6.96
C GLY A 445 -5.05 -21.59 -6.40
N ASP A 446 -6.16 -21.57 -5.66
CA ASP A 446 -6.70 -22.73 -4.95
C ASP A 446 -7.73 -23.49 -5.80
N ASP A 447 -7.32 -24.62 -6.37
CA ASP A 447 -8.17 -25.46 -7.22
C ASP A 447 -9.39 -26.06 -6.48
N ARG A 448 -9.45 -25.95 -5.15
CA ARG A 448 -10.61 -26.39 -4.34
C ARG A 448 -11.77 -25.39 -4.39
N ILE A 449 -11.52 -24.15 -4.84
CA ILE A 449 -12.54 -23.11 -4.93
C ILE A 449 -13.30 -23.23 -6.25
N ASP A 450 -14.57 -23.64 -6.14
CA ASP A 450 -15.50 -23.63 -7.27
C ASP A 450 -16.13 -22.23 -7.44
N GLY A 451 -15.67 -21.51 -8.47
CA GLY A 451 -16.17 -20.21 -8.90
C GLY A 451 -15.09 -19.14 -9.05
N ASN A 452 -15.51 -17.93 -9.45
CA ASN A 452 -14.57 -16.84 -9.72
C ASN A 452 -14.15 -16.12 -8.43
N VAL A 453 -12.84 -15.89 -8.29
CA VAL A 453 -12.25 -15.00 -7.27
C VAL A 453 -11.84 -13.70 -7.95
N VAL A 454 -12.39 -12.58 -7.51
CA VAL A 454 -12.15 -11.27 -8.14
C VAL A 454 -11.64 -10.24 -7.14
N LEU A 455 -10.73 -9.40 -7.62
CA LEU A 455 -10.31 -8.18 -6.94
C LEU A 455 -11.15 -7.01 -7.46
N THR A 456 -11.91 -6.39 -6.58
CA THR A 456 -12.85 -5.33 -6.90
C THR A 456 -12.30 -3.97 -6.55
N THR A 457 -12.30 -3.07 -7.52
CA THR A 457 -11.76 -1.71 -7.38
C THR A 457 -12.88 -0.67 -7.48
N THR A 458 -12.80 0.38 -6.68
CA THR A 458 -13.78 1.48 -6.65
C THR A 458 -13.40 2.67 -7.56
N SER A 459 -12.17 2.69 -8.09
CA SER A 459 -11.65 3.74 -8.96
C SER A 459 -11.00 3.21 -10.24
N SER A 460 -10.98 4.01 -11.31
CA SER A 460 -10.27 3.65 -12.55
C SER A 460 -8.75 3.74 -12.39
N ALA A 461 -8.26 4.62 -11.52
CA ALA A 461 -6.85 4.70 -11.15
C ALA A 461 -6.36 3.38 -10.55
N GLN A 462 -7.05 2.84 -9.55
CA GLN A 462 -6.69 1.54 -8.99
C GLN A 462 -6.88 0.42 -10.00
N ARG A 463 -7.99 0.42 -10.75
CA ARG A 463 -8.28 -0.63 -11.73
C ARG A 463 -7.19 -0.77 -12.78
N SER A 464 -6.82 0.32 -13.46
CA SER A 464 -5.78 0.30 -14.50
C SER A 464 -4.44 -0.16 -13.92
N ASN A 465 -4.11 0.29 -12.71
CA ASN A 465 -2.92 -0.15 -12.02
C ASN A 465 -2.93 -1.64 -11.71
N TRP A 466 -3.97 -2.16 -11.04
CA TRP A 466 -4.12 -3.59 -10.79
C TRP A 466 -4.10 -4.42 -12.07
N GLU A 467 -4.82 -4.01 -13.12
CA GLU A 467 -4.77 -4.67 -14.43
C GLU A 467 -3.33 -4.72 -14.98
N GLY A 468 -2.59 -3.61 -14.94
CA GLY A 468 -1.18 -3.55 -15.36
C GLY A 468 -0.27 -4.48 -14.55
N LEU A 469 -0.50 -4.57 -13.24
CA LEU A 469 0.22 -5.49 -12.34
C LEU A 469 0.03 -6.95 -12.75
N PHE A 470 -1.22 -7.35 -12.94
CA PHE A 470 -1.54 -8.72 -13.30
C PHE A 470 -1.07 -9.06 -14.72
N GLU A 471 -1.07 -8.09 -15.65
CA GLU A 471 -0.51 -8.26 -17.00
C GLU A 471 1.00 -8.49 -16.96
N LEU A 472 1.74 -7.70 -16.17
CA LEU A 472 3.18 -7.88 -15.95
C LEU A 472 3.51 -9.25 -15.34
N ALA A 473 2.70 -9.68 -14.36
CA ALA A 473 2.88 -10.94 -13.65
C ALA A 473 2.66 -12.19 -14.51
N SER A 474 1.57 -12.19 -15.26
CA SER A 474 1.07 -13.39 -15.96
C SER A 474 1.61 -13.52 -17.38
N GLY A 475 2.29 -12.49 -17.88
CA GLY A 475 2.75 -12.40 -19.27
C GLY A 475 1.62 -12.42 -20.31
N LYS A 476 0.35 -12.23 -19.89
CA LYS A 476 -0.84 -12.32 -20.75
C LYS A 476 -1.87 -11.23 -20.42
N ARG A 477 -2.52 -10.69 -21.46
CA ARG A 477 -3.70 -9.80 -21.37
C ARG A 477 -4.95 -10.45 -20.74
N ALA A 478 -4.93 -11.76 -20.46
CA ALA A 478 -6.06 -12.49 -19.87
C ALA A 478 -6.34 -12.09 -18.40
N ALA A 479 -5.40 -11.39 -17.76
CA ALA A 479 -5.53 -10.84 -16.42
C ALA A 479 -6.67 -9.83 -16.25
N ARG A 480 -7.14 -9.14 -17.30
CA ARG A 480 -8.22 -8.13 -17.19
C ARG A 480 -9.56 -8.68 -16.69
N GLY A 481 -9.76 -10.00 -16.71
CA GLY A 481 -10.99 -10.62 -16.21
C GLY A 481 -11.06 -10.80 -14.69
N VAL A 482 -9.94 -10.64 -13.97
CA VAL A 482 -9.86 -10.89 -12.52
C VAL A 482 -9.99 -9.62 -11.68
N VAL A 483 -9.78 -8.47 -12.31
CA VAL A 483 -10.03 -7.14 -11.72
C VAL A 483 -11.39 -6.66 -12.19
N VAL A 484 -12.28 -6.38 -11.25
CA VAL A 484 -13.67 -6.02 -11.55
C VAL A 484 -13.93 -4.62 -10.99
N GLY A 485 -14.32 -3.67 -11.85
CA GLY A 485 -14.79 -2.38 -11.36
C GLY A 485 -16.13 -2.52 -10.63
N ALA A 486 -16.36 -1.79 -9.53
CA ALA A 486 -17.60 -1.84 -8.76
C ALA A 486 -18.88 -1.67 -9.61
N ASN A 487 -18.81 -0.88 -10.70
CA ASN A 487 -19.93 -0.70 -11.64
C ASN A 487 -20.39 -1.99 -12.35
N LYS A 488 -19.56 -3.04 -12.41
CA LYS A 488 -19.88 -4.33 -13.04
C LYS A 488 -20.88 -5.16 -12.23
N TYR A 489 -21.06 -4.87 -10.95
CA TYR A 489 -22.05 -5.53 -10.09
C TYR A 489 -23.49 -5.07 -10.38
N ASN A 490 -23.66 -4.05 -11.24
CA ASN A 490 -24.98 -3.64 -11.70
C ASN A 490 -25.68 -4.81 -12.44
N PRO A 491 -26.90 -5.19 -12.04
CA PRO A 491 -27.64 -6.29 -12.68
C PRO A 491 -28.08 -5.99 -14.12
N GLY A 492 -27.91 -4.76 -14.62
CA GLY A 492 -28.34 -4.36 -15.97
C GLY A 492 -29.31 -3.18 -15.99
N LEU A 493 -29.68 -2.67 -14.82
CA LEU A 493 -30.42 -1.42 -14.67
C LEU A 493 -29.62 -0.28 -15.29
N SER A 494 -30.08 0.19 -16.45
CA SER A 494 -29.45 1.24 -17.23
C SER A 494 -30.32 2.49 -17.25
N PRO A 495 -29.76 3.68 -17.56
CA PRO A 495 -30.57 4.88 -17.79
C PRO A 495 -31.67 4.69 -18.84
N VAL A 496 -31.44 3.81 -19.83
CA VAL A 496 -32.43 3.44 -20.86
C VAL A 496 -33.61 2.68 -20.24
N TRP A 497 -33.34 1.72 -19.37
CA TRP A 497 -34.38 1.01 -18.63
C TRP A 497 -35.21 1.98 -17.78
N VAL A 498 -34.53 2.86 -17.05
CA VAL A 498 -35.19 3.86 -16.19
C VAL A 498 -36.10 4.78 -16.99
N LYS A 499 -35.61 5.29 -18.12
CA LYS A 499 -36.41 6.12 -19.03
C LYS A 499 -37.65 5.35 -19.53
N ARG A 500 -37.48 4.11 -19.99
CA ARG A 500 -38.59 3.27 -20.48
C ARG A 500 -39.66 3.06 -19.42
N GLU A 501 -39.29 2.83 -18.17
CA GLU A 501 -40.26 2.66 -17.08
C GLU A 501 -40.94 3.98 -16.69
N ARG A 502 -40.24 5.12 -16.78
CA ARG A 502 -40.88 6.45 -16.61
C ARG A 502 -41.88 6.75 -17.71
N ASP A 503 -41.55 6.43 -18.96
CA ASP A 503 -42.44 6.61 -20.12
C ASP A 503 -43.72 5.74 -19.98
N ARG A 504 -43.67 4.66 -19.19
CA ARG A 504 -44.81 3.81 -18.80
C ARG A 504 -45.57 4.34 -17.56
N GLY A 505 -45.28 5.57 -17.11
CA GLY A 505 -45.91 6.20 -15.96
C GLY A 505 -45.46 5.65 -14.59
N ARG A 506 -44.38 4.86 -14.54
CA ARG A 506 -43.94 4.21 -13.28
C ARG A 506 -42.91 5.06 -12.54
N ARG A 507 -43.02 5.07 -11.21
CA ARG A 507 -42.01 5.66 -10.32
C ARG A 507 -40.71 4.84 -10.35
N THR A 508 -39.60 5.52 -10.63
CA THR A 508 -38.23 4.98 -10.66
C THR A 508 -37.30 5.91 -9.89
N GLU A 509 -37.61 6.08 -8.62
CA GLU A 509 -36.83 6.91 -7.70
C GLU A 509 -35.71 6.08 -7.07
N ILE A 510 -34.73 6.74 -6.45
CA ILE A 510 -33.65 6.05 -5.74
C ILE A 510 -34.19 5.39 -4.47
N SER A 511 -35.16 6.02 -3.81
CA SER A 511 -35.86 5.49 -2.63
C SER A 511 -36.52 4.13 -2.89
N THR A 512 -37.00 3.90 -4.12
CA THR A 512 -37.71 2.68 -4.55
C THR A 512 -36.81 1.71 -5.32
N TRP A 513 -35.49 1.74 -5.08
CA TRP A 513 -34.53 0.91 -5.82
C TRP A 513 -34.79 -0.60 -5.71
N ARG A 514 -35.36 -1.09 -4.60
CA ARG A 514 -35.76 -2.50 -4.43
C ARG A 514 -36.88 -2.88 -5.40
N ASP A 515 -37.95 -2.09 -5.42
CA ASP A 515 -39.04 -2.25 -6.39
C ASP A 515 -38.54 -2.16 -7.83
N ASN A 516 -37.53 -1.33 -8.11
CA ASN A 516 -36.93 -1.24 -9.43
C ASN A 516 -36.23 -2.56 -9.81
N LEU A 517 -35.53 -3.20 -8.87
CA LEU A 517 -34.88 -4.49 -9.07
C LEU A 517 -35.89 -5.63 -9.26
N GLU A 518 -36.94 -5.69 -8.45
CA GLU A 518 -38.00 -6.67 -8.59
C GLU A 518 -38.69 -6.55 -9.96
N ARG A 519 -38.98 -5.32 -10.37
CA ARG A 519 -39.53 -5.04 -11.71
C ARG A 519 -38.56 -5.44 -12.82
N PHE A 520 -37.28 -5.12 -12.67
CA PHE A 520 -36.26 -5.52 -13.64
C PHE A 520 -36.21 -7.05 -13.80
N ALA A 521 -36.25 -7.80 -12.69
CA ALA A 521 -36.27 -9.25 -12.69
C ALA A 521 -37.57 -9.82 -13.31
N ALA A 522 -38.74 -9.25 -12.97
CA ALA A 522 -40.04 -9.69 -13.47
C ALA A 522 -40.21 -9.55 -15.00
N LEU A 523 -39.47 -8.64 -15.63
CA LEU A 523 -39.46 -8.45 -17.09
C LEU A 523 -38.70 -9.56 -17.84
N GLY A 524 -38.10 -10.54 -17.13
CA GLY A 524 -37.33 -11.62 -17.73
C GLY A 524 -36.01 -11.16 -18.36
N GLU A 525 -35.55 -9.94 -18.08
CA GLU A 525 -34.27 -9.44 -18.56
C GLU A 525 -33.13 -10.23 -17.88
N ARG A 526 -32.21 -10.77 -18.67
CA ARG A 526 -31.06 -11.52 -18.13
C ARG A 526 -30.15 -10.57 -17.34
N SER A 527 -30.03 -10.81 -16.04
CA SER A 527 -29.11 -10.03 -15.19
C SER A 527 -27.68 -10.12 -15.73
N ARG A 528 -27.02 -8.96 -15.86
CA ARG A 528 -25.60 -8.85 -16.24
C ARG A 528 -24.66 -9.31 -15.12
N CYS A 529 -25.13 -9.26 -13.88
CA CYS A 529 -24.44 -9.80 -12.71
C CYS A 529 -25.46 -10.53 -11.82
N PRO A 530 -25.71 -11.83 -12.10
CA PRO A 530 -26.56 -12.68 -11.29
C PRO A 530 -26.07 -12.80 -9.84
N ASP A 531 -26.93 -13.34 -8.98
CA ASP A 531 -26.59 -13.68 -7.61
C ASP A 531 -25.53 -14.79 -7.60
N ASP A 532 -24.64 -14.74 -6.62
CA ASP A 532 -23.55 -15.71 -6.43
C ASP A 532 -22.65 -15.93 -7.68
N THR A 533 -22.56 -14.93 -8.57
CA THR A 533 -21.66 -14.92 -9.73
C THR A 533 -20.20 -15.16 -9.33
N PHE A 534 -19.78 -14.61 -8.19
CA PHE A 534 -18.43 -14.72 -7.66
C PHE A 534 -18.40 -15.65 -6.44
N ALA A 535 -17.39 -16.52 -6.38
CA ALA A 535 -17.09 -17.27 -5.16
C ALA A 535 -16.58 -16.32 -4.08
N VAL A 536 -15.66 -15.41 -4.45
CA VAL A 536 -15.10 -14.41 -3.54
C VAL A 536 -14.93 -13.08 -4.27
N SER A 537 -15.42 -12.00 -3.66
CA SER A 537 -15.13 -10.62 -4.06
C SER A 537 -14.31 -9.93 -2.99
N ILE A 538 -13.08 -9.53 -3.33
CA ILE A 538 -12.19 -8.77 -2.44
C ILE A 538 -12.27 -7.31 -2.87
N VAL A 539 -12.94 -6.46 -2.09
CA VAL A 539 -13.17 -5.05 -2.44
C VAL A 539 -12.15 -4.17 -1.74
N ASP A 540 -11.24 -3.57 -2.52
CA ASP A 540 -10.27 -2.60 -2.01
C ASP A 540 -10.87 -1.18 -2.01
N GLU A 541 -10.49 -0.38 -1.01
CA GLU A 541 -11.06 0.95 -0.72
C GLU A 541 -12.61 0.98 -0.74
N ALA A 542 -13.24 0.04 -0.04
CA ALA A 542 -14.68 -0.14 -0.04
C ALA A 542 -15.47 1.05 0.51
N HIS A 543 -14.82 1.95 1.29
CA HIS A 543 -15.41 3.23 1.69
C HIS A 543 -15.77 4.12 0.50
N ALA A 544 -15.11 3.92 -0.65
CA ALA A 544 -15.38 4.66 -1.89
C ALA A 544 -16.51 4.06 -2.75
N LEU A 545 -17.17 3.00 -2.29
CA LEU A 545 -18.39 2.49 -2.92
C LEU A 545 -19.53 3.51 -2.79
N ILE A 546 -20.39 3.54 -3.81
CA ILE A 546 -21.51 4.46 -3.92
C ILE A 546 -22.76 3.84 -3.28
N ASP A 547 -23.26 4.48 -2.24
CA ASP A 547 -24.60 4.34 -1.70
C ASP A 547 -25.44 5.58 -2.10
N PRO A 548 -26.33 5.47 -3.10
CA PRO A 548 -27.17 6.58 -3.54
C PRO A 548 -28.32 6.87 -2.58
N THR A 549 -28.59 6.01 -1.60
CA THR A 549 -29.72 6.12 -0.66
C THR A 549 -29.40 6.99 0.55
N VAL A 550 -28.13 7.39 0.72
CA VAL A 550 -27.72 8.32 1.77
C VAL A 550 -28.39 9.68 1.54
N ALA A 551 -29.13 10.14 2.56
CA ALA A 551 -29.84 11.42 2.52
C ALA A 551 -28.87 12.58 2.23
N GLY A 552 -29.31 13.56 1.45
CA GLY A 552 -28.48 14.70 1.11
C GLY A 552 -27.41 14.39 0.06
N LYS A 553 -27.51 13.25 -0.66
CA LYS A 553 -26.63 12.89 -1.79
C LYS A 553 -27.34 12.90 -3.16
N GLU A 554 -28.53 13.47 -3.22
CA GLU A 554 -29.26 13.69 -4.48
C GLU A 554 -28.44 14.60 -5.41
N GLY A 555 -28.38 14.25 -6.69
CA GLY A 555 -27.65 15.02 -7.71
C GLY A 555 -26.12 14.86 -7.68
N VAL A 556 -25.57 13.99 -6.82
CA VAL A 556 -24.16 13.60 -6.86
C VAL A 556 -23.87 12.80 -8.13
N SER A 557 -22.69 13.01 -8.74
CA SER A 557 -22.30 12.29 -9.95
C SER A 557 -22.33 10.78 -9.70
N PRO A 558 -22.97 9.99 -10.57
CA PRO A 558 -23.02 8.54 -10.41
C PRO A 558 -21.69 7.86 -10.72
N SER A 559 -20.72 8.55 -11.35
CA SER A 559 -19.44 7.94 -11.77
C SER A 559 -19.63 6.63 -12.57
N GLY A 560 -20.65 6.59 -13.43
CA GLY A 560 -21.03 5.43 -14.23
C GLY A 560 -21.94 4.41 -13.54
N TRP A 561 -22.29 4.61 -12.27
CA TRP A 561 -23.26 3.79 -11.54
C TRP A 561 -24.71 4.12 -11.91
N ALA A 562 -25.60 3.13 -11.92
CA ALA A 562 -27.02 3.40 -12.05
C ALA A 562 -27.62 3.64 -10.67
N MET A 563 -27.81 4.89 -10.28
CA MET A 563 -28.30 5.25 -8.93
C MET A 563 -29.63 4.55 -8.56
N HIS A 564 -30.49 4.30 -9.56
CA HIS A 564 -31.77 3.60 -9.39
C HIS A 564 -31.65 2.11 -9.08
N ALA A 565 -30.45 1.53 -9.25
CA ALA A 565 -30.14 0.16 -8.81
C ALA A 565 -29.82 0.10 -7.31
N GLY A 566 -29.68 1.23 -6.62
CA GLY A 566 -29.40 1.26 -5.19
C GLY A 566 -27.90 1.12 -4.84
N PRO A 567 -27.58 0.71 -3.61
CA PRO A 567 -26.21 0.71 -3.07
C PRO A 567 -25.28 -0.31 -3.72
N GLN A 568 -24.05 0.09 -4.08
CA GLN A 568 -23.07 -0.82 -4.68
C GLN A 568 -22.66 -1.96 -3.74
N ALA A 569 -22.45 -1.68 -2.44
CA ALA A 569 -22.07 -2.69 -1.46
C ALA A 569 -23.10 -3.82 -1.36
N TRP A 570 -24.40 -3.50 -1.44
CA TRP A 570 -25.48 -4.49 -1.48
C TRP A 570 -25.34 -5.42 -2.69
N HIS A 571 -25.06 -4.88 -3.89
CA HIS A 571 -24.85 -5.71 -5.08
C HIS A 571 -23.59 -6.56 -5.01
N VAL A 572 -22.52 -6.08 -4.38
CA VAL A 572 -21.33 -6.90 -4.12
C VAL A 572 -21.69 -8.12 -3.27
N ILE A 573 -22.42 -7.94 -2.16
CA ILE A 573 -22.87 -9.03 -1.29
C ILE A 573 -23.83 -9.96 -2.03
N ARG A 574 -24.79 -9.43 -2.78
CA ARG A 574 -25.74 -10.22 -3.58
C ARG A 574 -25.04 -11.12 -4.60
N SER A 575 -24.06 -10.59 -5.31
CA SER A 575 -23.39 -11.32 -6.39
C SER A 575 -22.22 -12.19 -5.94
N SER A 576 -21.94 -12.25 -4.64
CA SER A 576 -20.81 -13.02 -4.08
C SER A 576 -21.26 -13.99 -3.00
N ARG A 577 -20.60 -15.16 -2.92
CA ARG A 577 -20.75 -16.07 -1.78
C ARG A 577 -19.96 -15.57 -0.56
N VAL A 578 -18.79 -14.99 -0.80
CA VAL A 578 -17.97 -14.30 0.21
C VAL A 578 -17.60 -12.91 -0.29
N SER A 579 -17.83 -11.90 0.55
CA SER A 579 -17.39 -10.52 0.28
C SER A 579 -16.41 -10.07 1.36
N VAL A 580 -15.20 -9.68 0.97
CA VAL A 580 -14.19 -9.11 1.86
C VAL A 580 -14.08 -7.62 1.53
N PHE A 581 -14.53 -6.74 2.43
CA PHE A 581 -14.45 -5.30 2.27
C PHE A 581 -13.25 -4.76 3.02
N LEU A 582 -12.26 -4.22 2.31
CA LEU A 582 -11.15 -3.49 2.91
C LEU A 582 -11.47 -2.01 2.89
N MET A 583 -11.48 -1.36 4.05
CA MET A 583 -11.88 0.05 4.15
C MET A 583 -11.10 0.83 5.20
N ASP A 584 -11.23 2.15 5.09
CA ASP A 584 -10.64 3.14 5.96
C ASP A 584 -11.67 4.27 6.07
N THR A 585 -12.34 4.35 7.21
CA THR A 585 -13.47 5.26 7.41
C THR A 585 -13.06 6.73 7.31
N GLU A 586 -11.78 7.04 7.55
CA GLU A 586 -11.26 8.40 7.52
C GLU A 586 -10.78 8.85 6.13
N GLN A 587 -10.74 7.96 5.14
CA GLN A 587 -10.31 8.30 3.78
C GLN A 587 -11.46 8.69 2.83
N SER A 588 -12.72 8.64 3.27
CA SER A 588 -13.83 9.19 2.49
C SER A 588 -13.73 10.72 2.43
N TYR A 589 -13.50 11.25 1.22
CA TYR A 589 -13.35 12.68 0.97
C TYR A 589 -14.20 13.20 -0.19
N ARG A 590 -14.68 12.36 -1.12
CA ARG A 590 -15.52 12.79 -2.26
C ARG A 590 -17.02 12.72 -1.99
N ASP A 591 -17.82 13.44 -2.78
CA ASP A 591 -19.27 13.49 -2.57
C ASP A 591 -19.93 12.12 -2.74
N ASN A 592 -19.40 11.29 -3.64
CA ASN A 592 -19.92 9.98 -4.03
C ASN A 592 -19.31 8.79 -3.26
N GLU A 593 -18.40 9.03 -2.32
CA GLU A 593 -17.82 8.00 -1.44
C GLU A 593 -18.68 7.90 -0.18
N THR A 594 -19.72 7.06 -0.21
CA THR A 594 -20.81 7.10 0.78
C THR A 594 -21.05 5.80 1.53
N THR A 595 -20.26 4.75 1.27
CA THR A 595 -20.40 3.47 1.96
C THR A 595 -19.69 3.51 3.32
N SER A 596 -20.37 3.03 4.36
CA SER A 596 -19.86 2.94 5.73
C SER A 596 -19.92 1.50 6.23
N ARG A 597 -19.26 1.24 7.36
CA ARG A 597 -19.32 -0.07 8.04
C ARG A 597 -20.76 -0.44 8.41
N GLU A 598 -21.52 0.52 8.91
CA GLU A 598 -22.92 0.36 9.31
C GLU A 598 -23.80 0.03 8.10
N SER A 599 -23.56 0.68 6.96
CA SER A 599 -24.35 0.41 5.76
C SER A 599 -24.07 -0.99 5.21
N ILE A 600 -22.80 -1.43 5.17
CA ILE A 600 -22.44 -2.82 4.84
C ILE A 600 -23.13 -3.79 5.80
N GLY A 601 -23.13 -3.49 7.10
CA GLY A 601 -23.80 -4.29 8.12
C GLY A 601 -25.29 -4.49 7.86
N ARG A 602 -25.99 -3.39 7.58
CA ARG A 602 -27.41 -3.39 7.21
C ARG A 602 -27.68 -4.20 5.95
N PHE A 603 -26.87 -4.04 4.89
CA PHE A 603 -27.05 -4.77 3.63
C PHE A 603 -26.75 -6.27 3.77
N ALA A 604 -25.76 -6.62 4.60
CA ALA A 604 -25.43 -8.00 4.91
C ALA A 604 -26.60 -8.69 5.64
N ALA A 605 -27.17 -8.04 6.65
CA ALA A 605 -28.34 -8.54 7.37
C ALA A 605 -29.55 -8.74 6.44
N GLU A 606 -29.82 -7.78 5.55
CA GLU A 606 -30.88 -7.86 4.54
C GLU A 606 -30.71 -9.06 3.59
N LEU A 607 -29.46 -9.44 3.29
CA LEU A 607 -29.12 -10.56 2.41
C LEU A 607 -28.88 -11.88 3.16
N GLY A 608 -29.32 -11.97 4.42
CA GLY A 608 -29.28 -13.21 5.21
C GLY A 608 -27.89 -13.60 5.72
N VAL A 609 -26.96 -12.65 5.86
CA VAL A 609 -25.65 -12.89 6.49
C VAL A 609 -25.84 -12.94 8.01
N GLU A 610 -25.64 -14.11 8.60
CA GLU A 610 -25.86 -14.35 10.04
C GLU A 610 -24.84 -13.62 10.95
N LYS A 611 -23.59 -13.53 10.51
CA LYS A 611 -22.49 -12.90 11.27
C LYS A 611 -21.48 -12.27 10.32
N ILE A 612 -21.07 -11.05 10.64
CA ILE A 612 -19.99 -10.34 9.96
C ILE A 612 -18.71 -10.55 10.76
N GLU A 613 -17.64 -10.96 10.08
CA GLU A 613 -16.31 -10.99 10.68
C GLU A 613 -15.68 -9.60 10.58
N HIS A 614 -15.28 -9.04 11.72
CA HIS A 614 -14.56 -7.76 11.77
C HIS A 614 -13.08 -8.02 12.04
N VAL A 615 -12.23 -7.48 11.18
CA VAL A 615 -10.77 -7.55 11.27
C VAL A 615 -10.25 -6.12 11.37
N SER A 616 -9.45 -5.85 12.41
CA SER A 616 -8.75 -4.58 12.57
C SER A 616 -7.28 -4.75 12.23
N LEU A 617 -6.73 -3.82 11.47
CA LEU A 617 -5.31 -3.67 11.14
C LEU A 617 -4.72 -2.41 11.82
N ALA A 618 -5.33 -1.93 12.90
CA ALA A 618 -4.93 -0.67 13.55
C ALA A 618 -3.50 -0.67 14.12
N GLY A 619 -2.97 -1.83 14.51
CA GLY A 619 -1.58 -1.97 14.99
C GLY A 619 -0.52 -1.96 13.90
N ALA A 620 -0.91 -2.12 12.63
CA ALA A 620 0.01 -2.13 11.50
C ALA A 620 0.27 -0.73 10.96
N GLN A 621 1.55 -0.34 10.83
CA GLN A 621 1.98 0.85 10.09
C GLN A 621 3.29 0.60 9.34
N PHE A 622 3.27 0.77 8.02
CA PHE A 622 4.41 0.58 7.12
C PHE A 622 4.72 1.81 6.26
N ARG A 623 3.87 2.85 6.33
CA ARG A 623 4.15 4.15 5.73
C ARG A 623 4.79 5.06 6.75
N CYS A 624 5.34 6.17 6.26
CA CYS A 624 5.93 7.18 7.10
C CYS A 624 7.00 6.59 8.05
N GLY A 625 7.86 5.71 7.54
CA GLY A 625 8.90 5.03 8.30
C GLY A 625 8.40 4.01 9.32
N GLY A 626 7.12 3.63 9.28
CA GLY A 626 6.49 2.88 10.37
C GLY A 626 6.08 3.75 11.56
N SER A 627 6.16 5.08 11.44
CA SER A 627 5.91 6.01 12.53
C SER A 627 4.42 6.23 12.77
N ALA A 628 3.87 5.53 13.77
CA ALA A 628 2.52 5.81 14.28
C ALA A 628 2.43 7.24 14.85
N GLU A 629 3.46 7.70 15.54
CA GLU A 629 3.56 9.06 16.08
C GLU A 629 3.46 10.14 15.00
N TYR A 630 4.12 9.97 13.86
CA TYR A 630 3.99 10.90 12.74
C TYR A 630 2.53 10.97 12.24
N MET A 631 1.85 9.83 12.16
CA MET A 631 0.45 9.80 11.70
C MET A 631 -0.50 10.44 12.71
N THR A 632 -0.23 10.28 13.99
CA THR A 632 -0.94 10.98 15.08
C THR A 632 -0.68 12.49 14.99
N TRP A 633 0.58 12.91 14.89
CA TRP A 633 0.98 14.30 14.68
C TRP A 633 0.32 14.91 13.44
N LEU A 634 0.30 14.20 12.32
CA LEU A 634 -0.31 14.65 11.08
C LEU A 634 -1.82 14.85 11.23
N GLY A 635 -2.49 13.98 11.99
CA GLY A 635 -3.91 14.12 12.32
C GLY A 635 -4.18 15.38 13.14
N ALA A 636 -3.41 15.60 14.21
CA ALA A 636 -3.50 16.77 15.07
C ALA A 636 -3.15 18.07 14.31
N ALA A 637 -2.03 18.08 13.58
CA ALA A 637 -1.56 19.23 12.81
C ALA A 637 -2.58 19.67 11.75
N LEU A 638 -3.28 18.72 11.11
CA LEU A 638 -4.35 19.03 10.16
C LEU A 638 -5.69 19.37 10.82
N GLY A 639 -5.81 19.31 12.14
CA GLY A 639 -7.09 19.52 12.85
C GLY A 639 -8.12 18.41 12.61
N LEU A 640 -7.67 17.20 12.29
CA LEU A 640 -8.50 16.00 12.16
C LEU A 640 -8.67 15.28 13.51
N ASP A 641 -7.78 15.55 14.46
CA ASP A 641 -7.85 15.07 15.83
C ASP A 641 -7.64 16.26 16.79
N GLU A 642 -8.74 16.83 17.28
CA GLU A 642 -8.73 17.99 18.18
C GLU A 642 -8.38 17.61 19.63
N ARG A 643 -8.29 16.31 19.96
CA ARG A 643 -8.02 15.84 21.33
C ARG A 643 -6.55 15.58 21.60
N THR A 644 -5.73 15.58 20.55
CA THR A 644 -4.34 15.22 20.61
C THR A 644 -3.47 16.42 20.29
N GLU A 645 -2.53 16.74 21.17
CA GLU A 645 -1.54 17.77 20.91
C GLU A 645 -0.55 17.29 19.83
N PRO A 646 -0.18 18.14 18.84
CA PRO A 646 0.74 17.78 17.76
C PRO A 646 2.20 17.76 18.25
N ALA A 647 2.53 16.80 19.12
CA ALA A 647 3.88 16.60 19.62
C ALA A 647 4.83 16.12 18.51
N SER A 648 5.98 16.79 18.34
CA SER A 648 6.97 16.46 17.31
C SER A 648 7.97 15.37 17.74
N THR A 649 7.61 14.53 18.72
CA THR A 649 8.48 13.50 19.32
C THR A 649 9.03 12.51 18.30
N TRP A 650 8.30 12.26 17.22
CA TRP A 650 8.70 11.40 16.10
C TRP A 650 9.98 11.87 15.39
N ARG A 651 10.45 13.09 15.66
CA ARG A 651 11.73 13.64 15.17
C ARG A 651 12.93 13.41 16.11
N ARG A 652 12.72 12.93 17.35
CA ARG A 652 13.81 12.76 18.34
C ARG A 652 14.82 11.68 17.88
N GLY A 653 16.11 11.92 18.08
CA GLY A 653 17.23 11.07 17.61
C GLY A 653 17.94 11.62 16.35
N PHE A 654 18.90 10.88 15.79
CA PHE A 654 19.51 11.22 14.48
C PHE A 654 18.47 10.98 13.35
N GLY A 655 17.59 11.96 13.12
CA GLY A 655 16.72 12.05 11.94
C GLY A 655 15.33 11.41 12.04
N GLY A 656 14.98 10.74 13.14
CA GLY A 656 13.72 10.01 13.29
C GLY A 656 13.52 8.89 12.25
N PRO A 657 12.48 8.04 12.37
CA PRO A 657 12.18 7.02 11.36
C PRO A 657 11.67 7.59 10.03
N PHE A 658 11.27 8.86 9.98
CA PHE A 658 10.65 9.52 8.82
C PHE A 658 11.11 10.97 8.67
N ALA A 659 11.46 11.37 7.46
CA ALA A 659 11.86 12.75 7.17
C ALA A 659 10.66 13.62 6.75
N PHE A 660 10.50 14.78 7.39
CA PHE A 660 9.58 15.83 6.94
C PHE A 660 10.37 17.14 6.86
N GLU A 661 10.56 17.64 5.65
CA GLU A 661 11.38 18.82 5.43
C GLU A 661 10.58 19.89 4.68
N ILE A 662 10.66 21.12 5.16
CA ILE A 662 10.05 22.28 4.51
C ILE A 662 11.12 22.91 3.61
N VAL A 663 10.77 23.18 2.36
CA VAL A 663 11.66 23.82 1.39
C VAL A 663 11.19 25.24 1.06
N ASP A 664 12.14 26.10 0.69
CA ASP A 664 11.88 27.54 0.55
C ASP A 664 11.09 27.91 -0.70
N ASP A 665 11.24 27.16 -1.78
CA ASP A 665 10.64 27.45 -3.08
C ASP A 665 10.33 26.15 -3.87
N PRO A 666 9.47 26.19 -4.90
CA PRO A 666 9.07 24.97 -5.60
C PRO A 666 10.21 24.32 -6.39
N ALA A 667 11.27 25.05 -6.77
CA ALA A 667 12.44 24.45 -7.41
C ALA A 667 13.33 23.70 -6.40
N ALA A 668 13.32 24.09 -5.13
CA ALA A 668 13.99 23.34 -4.06
C ALA A 668 13.39 21.93 -3.87
N LEU A 669 12.11 21.71 -4.21
CA LEU A 669 11.53 20.35 -4.25
C LEU A 669 12.27 19.47 -5.27
N ASP A 670 12.52 19.97 -6.48
CA ASP A 670 13.29 19.24 -7.49
C ASP A 670 14.70 18.92 -6.99
N GLU A 671 15.38 19.90 -6.39
CA GLU A 671 16.75 19.75 -5.90
C GLU A 671 16.86 18.74 -4.77
N ALA A 672 15.90 18.73 -3.85
CA ALA A 672 15.86 17.78 -2.74
C ALA A 672 15.55 16.34 -3.20
N LEU A 673 14.73 16.20 -4.25
CA LEU A 673 14.23 14.91 -4.71
C LEU A 673 15.09 14.25 -5.80
N ARG A 674 15.80 15.02 -6.64
CA ARG A 674 16.66 14.48 -7.71
C ARG A 674 17.74 13.50 -7.22
N PRO A 675 18.45 13.74 -6.10
CA PRO A 675 19.39 12.76 -5.56
C PRO A 675 18.73 11.41 -5.24
N ARG A 676 17.51 11.44 -4.69
CA ARG A 676 16.76 10.21 -4.36
C ARG A 676 16.39 9.43 -5.62
N VAL A 677 15.98 10.12 -6.68
CA VAL A 677 15.74 9.51 -8.00
C VAL A 677 17.02 8.86 -8.54
N ALA A 678 18.17 9.53 -8.42
CA ALA A 678 19.46 8.99 -8.86
C ALA A 678 19.89 7.73 -8.07
N GLU A 679 19.49 7.62 -6.81
CA GLU A 679 19.65 6.43 -5.96
C GLU A 679 18.64 5.31 -6.29
N GLY A 680 17.78 5.50 -7.29
CA GLY A 680 16.77 4.54 -7.71
C GLY A 680 15.53 4.51 -6.83
N GLN A 681 15.35 5.50 -5.95
CA GLN A 681 14.16 5.62 -5.11
C GLN A 681 12.96 6.09 -5.93
N THR A 682 11.77 5.62 -5.55
CA THR A 682 10.51 6.05 -6.17
C THR A 682 10.08 7.41 -5.61
N VAL A 683 9.78 8.36 -6.51
CA VAL A 683 9.45 9.74 -6.12
C VAL A 683 8.23 10.27 -6.87
N ARG A 684 7.35 11.02 -6.20
CA ARG A 684 6.27 11.78 -6.85
C ARG A 684 6.11 13.19 -6.31
N LEU A 685 5.82 14.14 -7.19
CA LEU A 685 5.25 15.43 -6.81
C LEU A 685 3.75 15.30 -6.66
N LEU A 686 3.18 15.98 -5.66
CA LEU A 686 1.79 15.85 -5.25
C LEU A 686 1.19 17.22 -4.90
N ALA A 687 -0.09 17.40 -5.17
CA ALA A 687 -0.87 18.57 -4.75
C ALA A 687 -2.34 18.20 -4.57
N SER A 688 -3.07 18.95 -3.75
CA SER A 688 -4.54 18.94 -3.75
C SER A 688 -5.07 19.54 -5.06
N TYR A 689 -6.39 19.46 -5.32
CA TYR A 689 -7.00 20.06 -6.51
C TYR A 689 -7.06 21.60 -6.48
N ALA A 690 -5.99 22.25 -6.03
CA ALA A 690 -5.83 23.69 -5.86
C ALA A 690 -5.57 24.47 -7.16
N ARG A 691 -5.50 23.76 -8.30
CA ARG A 691 -5.24 24.35 -9.63
C ARG A 691 -6.18 23.79 -10.69
N PRO A 692 -6.62 24.63 -11.65
CA PRO A 692 -7.35 24.15 -12.82
C PRO A 692 -6.53 23.14 -13.61
N TRP A 693 -7.19 22.12 -14.14
CA TRP A 693 -6.56 21.12 -15.00
C TRP A 693 -6.68 21.50 -16.47
N ARG A 694 -5.88 22.49 -16.88
CA ARG A 694 -5.83 23.08 -18.23
C ARG A 694 -5.39 22.07 -19.28
N THR A 695 -4.48 21.17 -18.93
CA THR A 695 -3.94 20.15 -19.84
C THR A 695 -4.82 18.91 -19.97
N LYS A 696 -6.00 18.90 -19.33
CA LYS A 696 -6.89 17.75 -19.35
C LYS A 696 -7.43 17.50 -20.76
N GLY A 697 -7.13 16.31 -21.29
CA GLY A 697 -7.56 15.91 -22.64
C GLY A 697 -6.56 16.30 -23.74
N GLU A 698 -5.47 16.97 -23.39
CA GLU A 698 -4.34 17.17 -24.30
C GLU A 698 -3.70 15.83 -24.66
N TYR A 699 -3.32 15.67 -25.93
CA TYR A 699 -2.74 14.42 -26.42
C TYR A 699 -1.29 14.22 -25.94
N ASP A 700 -0.51 15.30 -25.88
CA ASP A 700 0.89 15.29 -25.46
C ASP A 700 1.19 16.53 -24.58
N PRO A 701 0.74 16.52 -23.31
CA PRO A 701 0.85 17.69 -22.43
C PRO A 701 2.29 18.02 -22.04
N HIS A 702 3.23 17.07 -22.12
CA HIS A 702 4.64 17.29 -21.78
C HIS A 702 5.35 18.23 -22.76
N ARG A 703 4.88 18.32 -24.00
CA ARG A 703 5.42 19.21 -25.03
C ARG A 703 4.85 20.63 -25.02
N LEU A 704 3.88 20.90 -24.15
CA LEU A 704 3.32 22.24 -24.02
C LEU A 704 4.37 23.22 -23.49
N ALA A 705 4.30 24.46 -23.98
CA ALA A 705 5.04 25.58 -23.41
C ALA A 705 4.70 25.74 -21.93
N SER A 706 5.65 26.21 -21.12
CA SER A 706 5.47 26.39 -19.66
C SER A 706 4.21 27.17 -19.30
N THR A 707 3.90 28.21 -20.08
CA THR A 707 2.71 29.08 -19.92
C THR A 707 1.37 28.40 -20.24
N ALA A 708 1.38 27.20 -20.83
CA ALA A 708 0.19 26.40 -21.09
C ALA A 708 0.04 25.23 -20.10
N ARG A 709 0.98 25.06 -19.17
CA ARG A 709 0.93 23.99 -18.16
C ARG A 709 0.03 24.37 -16.97
N ASP A 710 -0.35 23.37 -16.18
CA ASP A 710 -1.33 23.52 -15.09
C ASP A 710 -0.78 24.31 -13.91
N PHE A 711 0.47 24.03 -13.53
CA PHE A 711 1.19 24.75 -12.49
C PHE A 711 2.12 25.77 -13.15
N GLN A 712 1.99 27.02 -12.72
CA GLN A 712 2.83 28.15 -13.11
C GLN A 712 3.06 28.96 -11.84
N LEU A 713 4.14 28.64 -11.15
CA LEU A 713 4.47 29.21 -9.84
C LEU A 713 5.64 30.16 -10.04
N GLU A 714 5.40 31.43 -9.79
CA GLU A 714 6.44 32.46 -9.81
C GLU A 714 7.07 32.55 -8.43
N PHE A 715 8.40 32.61 -8.38
CA PHE A 715 9.17 32.75 -7.16
C PHE A 715 10.46 33.50 -7.46
N ALA A 716 11.10 34.05 -6.42
CA ALA A 716 12.41 34.68 -6.55
C ALA A 716 13.45 33.83 -5.83
N ARG A 717 14.63 33.66 -6.43
CA ARG A 717 15.78 33.05 -5.77
C ARG A 717 17.03 33.86 -6.10
N ASP A 718 17.77 34.24 -5.06
CA ASP A 718 18.95 35.11 -5.17
C ASP A 718 18.63 36.47 -5.84
N GLY A 719 17.41 36.99 -5.62
CA GLY A 719 16.92 38.23 -6.24
C GLY A 719 16.43 38.08 -7.68
N GLU A 720 16.58 36.91 -8.31
CA GLU A 720 16.19 36.68 -9.69
C GLU A 720 14.80 36.03 -9.77
N PRO A 721 13.86 36.58 -10.59
CA PRO A 721 12.54 35.98 -10.78
C PRO A 721 12.66 34.70 -11.60
N ARG A 722 11.94 33.66 -11.17
CA ARG A 722 11.89 32.34 -11.79
C ARG A 722 10.46 31.84 -11.87
N THR A 723 10.22 30.95 -12.82
CA THR A 723 8.93 30.25 -12.95
C THR A 723 9.15 28.76 -12.88
N TRP A 724 8.48 28.12 -11.92
CA TRP A 724 8.36 26.68 -11.85
C TRP A 724 7.06 26.25 -12.54
N SER A 725 7.13 25.25 -13.42
CA SER A 725 5.92 24.78 -14.12
C SER A 725 5.89 23.27 -14.35
N ARG A 726 4.73 22.68 -14.11
CA ARG A 726 4.44 21.26 -14.31
C ARG A 726 3.00 21.07 -14.78
N ILE A 727 2.74 19.90 -15.33
CA ILE A 727 1.39 19.46 -15.64
C ILE A 727 0.84 18.59 -14.50
N TRP A 728 -0.47 18.50 -14.41
CA TRP A 728 -1.13 17.43 -13.67
C TRP A 728 -0.82 16.06 -14.29
N ASN A 729 -0.98 15.00 -13.49
CA ASN A 729 -0.74 13.62 -13.92
C ASN A 729 -1.39 13.27 -15.26
N PHE A 730 -0.64 12.69 -16.19
CA PHE A 730 -1.13 12.32 -17.51
C PHE A 730 -1.67 10.89 -17.51
N ALA A 731 -2.95 10.74 -17.87
CA ALA A 731 -3.65 9.45 -17.89
C ALA A 731 -4.59 9.35 -19.12
N PRO A 732 -4.02 9.18 -20.33
CA PRO A 732 -4.81 9.04 -21.55
C PRO A 732 -5.70 7.80 -21.44
N GLU A 733 -6.96 7.91 -21.89
CA GLU A 733 -7.94 6.81 -21.83
C GLU A 733 -8.14 6.21 -20.42
N GLN A 734 -7.86 6.98 -19.35
CA GLN A 734 -7.86 6.52 -17.96
C GLN A 734 -6.81 5.43 -17.65
N ASP A 735 -5.72 5.39 -18.40
CA ASP A 735 -4.55 4.58 -18.06
C ASP A 735 -3.66 5.34 -17.07
N TYR A 736 -3.88 5.08 -15.77
CA TYR A 736 -3.11 5.69 -14.70
C TYR A 736 -1.80 4.94 -14.41
N THR A 737 -1.49 3.87 -15.14
CA THR A 737 -0.22 3.16 -14.98
C THR A 737 0.96 4.05 -15.36
N LEU A 738 0.77 4.98 -16.31
CA LEU A 738 1.80 5.91 -16.76
C LEU A 738 2.35 6.77 -15.62
N PHE A 739 1.46 7.30 -14.77
CA PHE A 739 1.84 8.09 -13.60
C PHE A 739 2.30 7.23 -12.42
N VAL A 740 1.54 6.20 -12.07
CA VAL A 740 1.79 5.43 -10.85
C VAL A 740 2.96 4.46 -11.04
N GLN A 741 2.93 3.63 -12.08
CA GLN A 741 3.95 2.59 -12.30
C GLN A 741 5.16 3.09 -13.06
N ALA A 742 5.04 4.19 -13.80
CA ALA A 742 6.09 4.76 -14.63
C ALA A 742 6.78 3.68 -15.50
N PRO A 743 6.04 2.98 -16.39
CA PRO A 743 6.61 1.94 -17.23
C PRO A 743 7.69 2.51 -18.14
N ALA A 744 8.69 1.70 -18.48
CA ALA A 744 9.81 2.13 -19.32
C ALA A 744 9.32 2.80 -20.62
N ARG A 745 9.97 3.92 -20.99
CA ARG A 745 9.62 4.79 -22.13
C ARG A 745 8.37 5.66 -21.94
N SER A 746 7.83 5.76 -20.72
CA SER A 746 6.90 6.84 -20.36
C SER A 746 7.66 8.08 -19.90
N ALA A 747 7.04 9.25 -19.99
CA ALA A 747 7.62 10.50 -19.49
C ALA A 747 8.00 10.41 -18.00
N MET A 748 7.16 9.76 -17.19
CA MET A 748 7.41 9.53 -15.76
C MET A 748 8.55 8.56 -15.47
N ALA A 749 8.90 7.67 -16.41
CA ALA A 749 10.08 6.83 -16.30
C ALA A 749 11.37 7.62 -16.61
N ASP A 750 11.29 8.59 -17.53
CA ASP A 750 12.40 9.45 -17.91
C ASP A 750 12.65 10.55 -16.87
N ASP A 751 11.59 11.16 -16.34
CA ASP A 751 11.64 12.15 -15.26
C ASP A 751 10.43 11.99 -14.30
N PRO A 752 10.59 11.34 -13.13
CA PRO A 752 9.52 11.18 -12.14
C PRO A 752 8.96 12.47 -11.55
N LEU A 753 9.61 13.62 -11.81
CA LEU A 753 9.22 14.94 -11.34
C LEU A 753 8.53 15.77 -12.43
N CYS A 754 8.25 15.21 -13.61
CA CYS A 754 7.66 15.97 -14.72
C CYS A 754 6.14 16.20 -14.60
N GLU A 755 5.46 15.51 -13.67
CA GLU A 755 4.03 15.60 -13.43
C GLU A 755 3.72 15.73 -11.93
N VAL A 756 2.59 16.37 -11.61
CA VAL A 756 2.05 16.47 -10.24
C VAL A 756 0.83 15.56 -10.10
N GLY A 757 0.83 14.69 -9.10
CA GLY A 757 -0.28 13.79 -8.77
C GLY A 757 -1.30 14.40 -7.82
N CYS A 758 -2.56 13.99 -7.98
CA CYS A 758 -3.67 14.36 -7.09
C CYS A 758 -4.02 13.25 -6.07
N PRO A 759 -4.78 13.52 -4.99
CA PRO A 759 -5.13 12.51 -3.99
C PRO A 759 -5.80 11.25 -4.57
N TYR A 760 -6.58 11.41 -5.64
CA TYR A 760 -7.25 10.30 -6.32
C TYR A 760 -6.30 9.30 -6.97
N VAL A 761 -5.25 9.79 -7.64
CA VAL A 761 -4.37 8.90 -8.42
C VAL A 761 -3.39 8.14 -7.52
N VAL A 762 -3.00 8.74 -6.39
CA VAL A 762 -2.03 8.14 -5.46
C VAL A 762 -2.66 7.32 -4.34
N ARG A 763 -3.98 7.36 -4.18
CA ARG A 763 -4.65 6.51 -3.19
C ARG A 763 -4.37 5.02 -3.48
N GLY A 764 -4.02 4.28 -2.44
CA GLY A 764 -3.61 2.88 -2.54
C GLY A 764 -2.16 2.63 -2.99
N PHE A 765 -1.38 3.68 -3.28
CA PHE A 765 0.02 3.56 -3.73
C PHE A 765 0.96 4.40 -2.89
N ASP A 766 2.16 3.88 -2.67
CA ASP A 766 3.20 4.46 -1.82
C ASP A 766 4.50 4.66 -2.60
N TYR A 767 5.28 5.64 -2.17
CA TYR A 767 6.54 6.05 -2.80
C TYR A 767 7.62 6.23 -1.73
N ASP A 768 8.89 6.03 -2.07
CA ASP A 768 9.98 6.23 -1.11
C ASP A 768 9.99 7.67 -0.61
N TYR A 769 9.89 8.64 -1.54
CA TYR A 769 9.81 10.06 -1.22
C TYR A 769 8.67 10.75 -1.97
N THR A 770 8.13 11.82 -1.37
CA THR A 770 7.17 12.70 -2.05
C THR A 770 7.58 14.16 -1.91
N GLY A 771 7.23 14.97 -2.91
CA GLY A 771 7.23 16.42 -2.82
C GLY A 771 5.79 16.91 -2.82
N VAL A 772 5.35 17.60 -1.77
CA VAL A 772 3.98 18.10 -1.65
C VAL A 772 4.00 19.61 -1.85
N LEU A 773 3.24 20.07 -2.84
CA LEU A 773 2.91 21.47 -3.03
C LEU A 773 1.65 21.75 -2.19
N TRP A 774 1.84 22.43 -1.05
CA TRP A 774 0.76 22.87 -0.17
C TRP A 774 0.30 24.26 -0.62
N MET A 775 -0.87 24.29 -1.25
CA MET A 775 -1.35 25.43 -2.01
C MET A 775 -2.32 26.30 -1.20
N SER A 776 -2.75 27.43 -1.77
CA SER A 776 -3.69 28.36 -1.11
C SER A 776 -5.12 27.85 -0.92
N ASP A 777 -5.43 26.57 -1.16
CA ASP A 777 -6.77 26.02 -0.92
C ASP A 777 -7.02 25.68 0.55
N LEU A 778 -5.99 25.32 1.32
CA LEU A 778 -6.04 25.09 2.76
C LEU A 778 -5.01 25.95 3.47
N VAL A 779 -5.47 26.96 4.21
CA VAL A 779 -4.60 27.94 4.86
C VAL A 779 -4.86 28.07 6.35
N TRP A 780 -3.85 28.51 7.10
CA TRP A 780 -3.97 28.85 8.51
C TRP A 780 -4.29 30.34 8.66
N ARG A 781 -5.37 30.70 9.37
CA ARG A 781 -5.77 32.10 9.62
C ARG A 781 -6.42 32.24 10.98
N GLY A 782 -5.95 33.18 11.79
CA GLY A 782 -6.60 33.50 13.06
C GLY A 782 -6.74 32.29 13.97
N ASP A 783 -5.65 31.53 14.09
CA ASP A 783 -5.52 30.33 14.93
C ASP A 783 -6.43 29.14 14.55
N ARG A 784 -6.76 29.02 13.26
CA ARG A 784 -7.53 27.89 12.74
C ARG A 784 -7.23 27.62 11.27
N TRP A 785 -7.61 26.41 10.83
CA TRP A 785 -7.67 26.05 9.43
C TRP A 785 -8.85 26.70 8.71
N VAL A 786 -8.61 27.19 7.49
CA VAL A 786 -9.62 27.79 6.60
C VAL A 786 -9.48 27.20 5.20
N ALA A 787 -10.59 26.71 4.65
CA ALA A 787 -10.66 26.24 3.26
C ALA A 787 -11.06 27.40 2.33
N GLN A 788 -10.27 27.65 1.29
CA GLN A 788 -10.51 28.68 0.28
C GLN A 788 -11.23 28.08 -0.93
N ALA A 789 -12.56 28.12 -0.91
CA ALA A 789 -13.41 27.43 -1.88
C ALA A 789 -13.20 27.87 -3.35
N GLU A 790 -12.68 29.07 -3.58
CA GLU A 790 -12.31 29.64 -4.88
C GLU A 790 -11.08 28.98 -5.50
N HIS A 791 -10.18 28.44 -4.68
CA HIS A 791 -8.97 27.75 -5.13
C HIS A 791 -9.19 26.26 -5.34
N ILE A 792 -10.35 25.71 -4.98
CA ILE A 792 -10.65 24.28 -5.07
C ILE A 792 -11.34 23.93 -6.40
N HIS A 793 -10.72 23.03 -7.15
CA HIS A 793 -11.15 22.58 -8.48
C HIS A 793 -11.52 21.07 -8.55
N GLU A 794 -11.77 20.41 -7.41
CA GLU A 794 -12.20 19.00 -7.38
C GLU A 794 -13.64 18.86 -7.92
N SER A 795 -13.75 18.28 -9.12
CA SER A 795 -15.03 18.01 -9.79
C SER A 795 -15.96 17.08 -9.00
N ALA A 796 -15.40 16.21 -8.16
CA ALA A 796 -16.14 15.29 -7.31
C ALA A 796 -16.70 15.93 -6.03
N TRP A 797 -16.51 17.26 -5.83
CA TRP A 797 -17.06 18.05 -4.72
C TRP A 797 -18.12 19.05 -5.16
N ARG A 798 -18.74 18.85 -6.34
CA ARG A 798 -19.71 19.80 -6.90
C ARG A 798 -20.80 20.18 -5.89
N LYS A 799 -21.30 19.24 -5.08
CA LYS A 799 -22.36 19.51 -4.10
C LYS A 799 -21.80 20.24 -2.88
N THR A 800 -20.71 19.72 -2.29
CA THR A 800 -20.10 20.35 -1.11
C THR A 800 -19.61 21.77 -1.41
N LEU A 801 -18.92 22.00 -2.53
CA LEU A 801 -18.48 23.35 -2.93
C LEU A 801 -19.67 24.30 -3.16
N ALA A 802 -20.73 23.84 -3.82
CA ALA A 802 -21.91 24.66 -4.04
C ALA A 802 -22.64 25.01 -2.73
N ALA A 803 -22.61 24.11 -1.74
CA ALA A 803 -23.20 24.36 -0.42
C ALA A 803 -22.34 25.34 0.39
N ALA A 804 -21.04 25.12 0.48
CA ALA A 804 -20.11 26.02 1.18
C ALA A 804 -20.12 27.45 0.61
N ARG A 805 -20.15 27.62 -0.72
CA ARG A 805 -20.23 28.95 -1.36
C ARG A 805 -21.55 29.68 -1.07
N ARG A 806 -22.65 28.95 -0.84
CA ARG A 806 -23.95 29.53 -0.46
C ARG A 806 -23.99 29.97 1.00
N GLU A 807 -23.29 29.26 1.88
CA GLU A 807 -23.26 29.53 3.32
C GLU A 807 -22.55 30.84 3.68
N ARG A 808 -21.72 31.40 2.78
CA ARG A 808 -21.07 32.72 2.90
C ARG A 808 -20.50 33.00 4.31
N GLY A 809 -19.59 32.14 4.76
CA GLY A 809 -18.97 32.24 6.08
C GLY A 809 -18.85 30.86 6.72
N ARG A 810 -18.67 30.84 8.04
CA ARG A 810 -18.56 29.61 8.82
C ARG A 810 -19.93 28.99 9.07
N GLY A 811 -20.00 27.68 8.94
CA GLY A 811 -21.17 26.86 9.22
C GLY A 811 -20.94 25.40 8.84
N PRO A 812 -21.97 24.55 8.92
CA PRO A 812 -21.81 23.12 8.72
C PRO A 812 -21.31 22.71 7.31
N ASN A 813 -21.61 23.49 6.26
CA ASN A 813 -21.20 23.16 4.90
C ASN A 813 -19.74 23.56 4.62
N SER A 814 -19.30 24.69 5.15
CA SER A 814 -17.90 25.12 5.11
C SER A 814 -17.03 24.21 5.98
N ASP A 815 -17.53 23.74 7.13
CA ASP A 815 -16.84 22.75 7.97
C ASP A 815 -16.74 21.37 7.27
N ASP A 816 -17.78 20.93 6.53
CA ASP A 816 -17.68 19.71 5.69
C ASP A 816 -16.64 19.85 4.58
N LEU A 817 -16.58 21.01 3.92
CA LEU A 817 -15.55 21.30 2.91
C LEU A 817 -14.14 21.25 3.52
N LEU A 818 -13.95 21.89 4.68
CA LEU A 818 -12.69 21.89 5.41
C LEU A 818 -12.24 20.47 5.76
N ARG A 819 -13.13 19.66 6.35
CA ARG A 819 -12.83 18.26 6.71
C ARG A 819 -12.41 17.43 5.50
N ARG A 820 -13.10 17.58 4.36
CA ARG A 820 -12.74 16.86 3.12
C ARG A 820 -11.36 17.28 2.61
N LEU A 821 -11.02 18.55 2.75
CA LEU A 821 -9.73 19.08 2.32
C LEU A 821 -8.59 18.62 3.23
N GLN A 822 -8.77 18.69 4.55
CA GLN A 822 -7.85 18.14 5.53
C GLN A 822 -7.59 16.64 5.27
N ARG A 823 -8.64 15.85 5.00
CA ARG A 823 -8.49 14.43 4.60
C ARG A 823 -7.71 14.25 3.30
N GLY A 824 -7.93 15.14 2.31
CA GLY A 824 -7.15 15.18 1.08
C GLY A 824 -5.66 15.38 1.34
N TYR A 825 -5.29 16.35 2.17
CA TYR A 825 -3.91 16.60 2.60
C TYR A 825 -3.33 15.45 3.41
N ARG A 826 -4.10 14.85 4.33
CA ARG A 826 -3.69 13.63 5.05
C ARG A 826 -3.36 12.49 4.09
N ILE A 827 -4.12 12.31 3.02
CA ILE A 827 -3.80 11.31 1.99
C ILE A 827 -2.44 11.60 1.36
N LEU A 828 -2.18 12.84 0.93
CA LEU A 828 -0.93 13.23 0.24
C LEU A 828 0.29 13.07 1.14
N LEU A 829 0.24 13.62 2.35
CA LEU A 829 1.34 13.67 3.31
C LEU A 829 1.69 12.28 3.88
N SER A 830 0.76 11.31 3.77
CA SER A 830 0.96 9.92 4.21
C SER A 830 1.38 8.94 3.10
N ARG A 831 1.72 9.41 1.89
CA ARG A 831 2.14 8.52 0.78
C ARG A 831 3.62 8.13 0.79
N ALA A 832 4.45 8.88 1.50
CA ALA A 832 5.87 8.60 1.55
C ALA A 832 6.20 7.48 2.54
N ILE A 833 7.13 6.61 2.16
CA ILE A 833 7.67 5.56 3.04
C ILE A 833 8.84 6.12 3.85
N ARG A 834 9.71 6.94 3.25
CA ARG A 834 10.95 7.41 3.89
C ARG A 834 10.91 8.90 4.24
N GLY A 835 10.31 9.73 3.38
CA GLY A 835 10.19 11.15 3.69
C GLY A 835 9.37 11.98 2.72
N THR A 836 8.84 13.09 3.23
CA THR A 836 8.08 14.08 2.48
C THR A 836 8.77 15.44 2.54
N PHE A 837 8.96 16.07 1.38
CA PHE A 837 9.39 17.46 1.25
C PHE A 837 8.17 18.32 0.95
N VAL A 838 8.00 19.44 1.61
CA VAL A 838 6.82 20.30 1.47
C VAL A 838 7.23 21.71 1.12
N TRP A 839 6.61 22.25 0.06
CA TRP A 839 6.63 23.68 -0.22
C TRP A 839 5.25 24.26 0.07
N PHE A 840 5.21 25.45 0.67
CA PHE A 840 3.99 26.17 1.00
C PHE A 840 3.86 27.41 0.13
N GLU A 841 2.71 27.56 -0.52
CA GLU A 841 2.35 28.78 -1.25
C GLU A 841 2.01 29.92 -0.28
N ASP A 842 1.43 29.58 0.87
CA ASP A 842 1.00 30.56 1.88
C ASP A 842 2.01 30.68 3.04
N PRO A 843 2.60 31.88 3.27
CA PRO A 843 3.60 32.08 4.31
C PRO A 843 3.10 31.84 5.75
N GLU A 844 1.89 32.27 6.10
CA GLU A 844 1.35 32.08 7.46
C GLU A 844 1.12 30.60 7.77
N THR A 845 0.66 29.83 6.77
CA THR A 845 0.52 28.38 6.86
C THR A 845 1.87 27.69 7.04
N ARG A 846 2.90 28.13 6.31
CA ARG A 846 4.28 27.67 6.51
C ARG A 846 4.74 27.90 7.95
N GLU A 847 4.61 29.13 8.45
CA GLU A 847 5.02 29.50 9.82
C GLU A 847 4.29 28.68 10.88
N HIS A 848 3.00 28.42 10.70
CA HIS A 848 2.24 27.56 11.61
C HIS A 848 2.81 26.15 11.67
N ILE A 849 3.04 25.49 10.53
CA ILE A 849 3.59 24.13 10.50
C ILE A 849 5.03 24.11 11.03
N GLU A 850 5.85 25.10 10.71
CA GLU A 850 7.20 25.23 11.28
C GLU A 850 7.17 25.32 12.82
N ARG A 851 6.18 26.02 13.39
CA ARG A 851 5.99 26.10 14.83
C ARG A 851 5.65 24.73 15.43
N LEU A 852 4.73 23.98 14.80
CA LEU A 852 4.38 22.62 15.23
C LEU A 852 5.58 21.66 15.18
N LEU A 853 6.49 21.84 14.21
CA LEU A 853 7.70 21.04 14.09
C LEU A 853 8.79 21.38 15.11
N ARG A 854 8.71 22.56 15.75
CA ARG A 854 9.62 23.03 16.81
C ARG A 854 9.09 22.77 18.21
N ALA A 855 7.80 22.50 18.37
CA ALA A 855 7.19 22.25 19.67
C ALA A 855 7.81 21.00 20.31
N PRO A 856 8.56 21.13 21.44
CA PRO A 856 9.07 19.97 22.15
C PRO A 856 7.87 19.22 22.74
N GLY A 857 7.81 17.91 22.45
CA GLY A 857 6.80 17.03 23.04
C GLY A 857 6.97 16.79 24.52
#